data_AF-A0A511MPX1-F1
#
_entry.id   AF-A0A511MPX1-F1
#
_cell.length_a   1.000
_cell.length_b   1.000
_cell.length_c   1.000
_cell.angle_alpha   90.00
_cell.angle_beta   90.00
_cell.angle_gamma   90.00
#
_symmetry.space_group_name_H-M   'P 1'
#
loop_
_entity.id
_entity.type
_entity.pdbx_description
1 polymer ?
#
loop_
_entity_poly.entity_id
_entity_poly.type
_entity_poly.pdbx_seq_one_letter_code
_entity_poly.pdbx_strand_id
1 'polypeptide(L)'
;MEWLFAPFEVAFVQRALWGGLLVSCICALAGTWVVVRGMAFLGDAMAHGMLPGVAVASLLGGNLLVGAAISCAAMAVGVSAIGRNKRLSADTGIGLLFVGMLAAGVIIVSRSQSFAVDLTGFLFGDVLAVRDRDLLYLVVALGIAVLITALGHRAFVALTFDARKAHTLGLRPQLAHVALVGLVTLAIVASFHIVGTLLVFGLLIAPPAAATYWADRIPMVMVLAAVLGGVATTTGLLISWHAGTAGGATIAAVAVALFFLSALAAAARDRLRGKGIRTAAVAASALAVVPLAGCGTTPESAPPVETPHGYVAGAEESAEPQSRLILADRGAGAIKVLDLTTEKSVDAGRADGVRRIVGDGRYGYVSVGNSTRIVDSGGWMVDHGDHVHYYRAPVREVGTLGGQVVAAHSDPVLAALVLEDGATVLLDRPALDQGSIVERGRITGAAALPYAAHLLVATGDKVEVRTRDNAAVTTIAEPCHDPRGRAVTRRGAVFGCADGALVVTGDEGNFTGQKIRYPADVAAADRAVEFTHRPGSATLTARAGEQGFWTLDVRKKNWTLAQVGPVVAVNTAGEGATLLALTRDGVLHSFDPGTARETTQVALLEPLADGAAAPAILVDSQRAYVNDAPRGKVYEIAYNDNLRLARTLTADLAPTHMTETGE
;
A
#
# COMPACT_ATOMS: atom_id res chain seq x y z
N MET A 1 13.63 29.32 -14.94
CA MET A 1 12.62 29.51 -13.87
C MET A 1 11.67 28.32 -13.80
N GLU A 2 11.22 27.75 -14.92
CA GLU A 2 10.38 26.54 -14.94
C GLU A 2 10.96 25.36 -14.12
N TRP A 3 12.27 25.12 -14.16
CA TRP A 3 12.92 24.05 -13.37
C TRP A 3 12.70 24.14 -11.84
N LEU A 4 12.51 25.36 -11.30
CA LEU A 4 12.27 25.62 -9.87
C LEU A 4 10.79 25.61 -9.52
N PHE A 5 9.91 26.03 -10.42
CA PHE A 5 8.48 26.22 -10.13
C PHE A 5 7.58 25.08 -10.64
N ALA A 6 7.99 24.35 -11.69
CA ALA A 6 7.21 23.26 -12.28
C ALA A 6 6.78 22.17 -11.26
N PRO A 7 7.62 21.75 -10.30
CA PRO A 7 7.18 20.77 -9.29
C PRO A 7 6.03 21.32 -8.43
N PHE A 8 6.03 22.62 -8.14
CA PHE A 8 5.04 23.28 -7.28
C PHE A 8 3.79 23.75 -8.02
N GLU A 9 3.66 23.53 -9.32
CA GLU A 9 2.39 23.70 -10.03
C GLU A 9 1.44 22.52 -9.80
N VAL A 10 2.00 21.38 -9.39
CA VAL A 10 1.24 20.16 -9.16
C VAL A 10 0.63 20.15 -7.76
N ALA A 11 -0.70 19.97 -7.68
CA ALA A 11 -1.48 20.13 -6.46
C ALA A 11 -1.01 19.23 -5.29
N PHE A 12 -0.53 18.00 -5.55
CA PHE A 12 -0.05 17.12 -4.48
C PHE A 12 1.30 17.57 -3.91
N VAL A 13 2.21 18.11 -4.74
CA VAL A 13 3.49 18.67 -4.28
C VAL A 13 3.27 19.96 -3.49
N GLN A 14 2.29 20.78 -3.87
CA GLN A 14 1.89 21.94 -3.06
C GLN A 14 1.41 21.53 -1.67
N ARG A 15 0.57 20.50 -1.57
CA ARG A 15 0.12 19.97 -0.27
C ARG A 15 1.27 19.40 0.54
N ALA A 16 2.19 18.68 -0.10
CA ALA A 16 3.43 18.18 0.52
C ALA A 16 4.27 19.32 1.10
N LEU A 17 4.43 20.43 0.36
CA LEU A 17 5.14 21.62 0.81
C LEU A 17 4.46 22.26 2.03
N TRP A 18 3.16 22.52 1.96
CA TRP A 18 2.41 23.09 3.09
C TRP A 18 2.44 22.19 4.32
N GLY A 19 2.28 20.87 4.14
CA GLY A 19 2.38 19.89 5.20
C GLY A 19 3.77 19.90 5.85
N GLY A 20 4.84 19.83 5.06
CA GLY A 20 6.21 19.85 5.56
C GLY A 20 6.59 21.17 6.23
N LEU A 21 6.07 22.31 5.77
CA LEU A 21 6.25 23.61 6.44
C LEU A 21 5.56 23.64 7.82
N LEU A 22 4.32 23.16 7.91
CA LEU A 22 3.60 23.07 9.17
C LEU A 22 4.31 22.13 10.15
N VAL A 23 4.75 20.95 9.71
CA VAL A 23 5.53 20.03 10.54
C VAL A 23 6.85 20.68 10.98
N SER A 24 7.55 21.37 10.08
CA SER A 24 8.77 22.09 10.43
C SER A 24 8.55 23.12 11.54
N CYS A 25 7.42 23.85 11.51
CA CYS A 25 7.06 24.79 12.58
C CYS A 25 6.76 24.06 13.91
N ILE A 26 5.98 22.98 13.88
CA ILE A 26 5.64 22.20 15.07
C ILE A 26 6.92 21.61 15.69
N CYS A 27 7.75 20.98 14.88
CA CYS A 27 9.03 20.39 15.27
C CYS A 27 10.03 21.45 15.77
N ALA A 28 10.05 22.65 15.20
CA ALA A 28 10.90 23.74 15.70
C ALA A 28 10.55 24.16 17.13
N LEU A 29 9.25 24.23 17.47
CA LEU A 29 8.79 24.59 18.81
C LEU A 29 9.16 23.52 19.84
N ALA A 30 8.82 22.25 19.57
CA ALA A 30 9.12 21.15 20.48
C ALA A 30 10.64 20.86 20.54
N GLY A 31 11.27 20.80 19.37
CA GLY A 31 12.67 20.43 19.17
C GLY A 31 13.66 21.40 19.79
N THR A 32 13.36 22.70 19.80
CA THR A 32 14.23 23.70 20.47
C THR A 32 14.40 23.37 21.95
N TRP A 33 13.32 22.99 22.64
CA TRP A 33 13.41 22.61 24.05
C TRP A 33 14.07 21.25 24.26
N VAL A 34 13.87 20.31 23.33
CA VAL A 34 14.53 19.00 23.34
C VAL A 34 16.05 19.18 23.26
N VAL A 35 16.53 19.99 22.31
CA VAL A 35 17.95 20.25 22.09
C VAL A 35 18.56 21.02 23.26
N VAL A 36 17.94 22.13 23.70
CA VAL A 36 18.48 22.97 24.77
C VAL A 36 18.54 22.25 26.12
N ARG A 37 17.66 21.26 26.37
CA ARG A 37 17.68 20.44 27.60
C ARG A 37 18.45 19.12 27.43
N GLY A 38 19.03 18.84 26.26
CA GLY A 38 19.80 17.62 26.01
C GLY A 38 18.95 16.34 26.02
N MET A 39 17.67 16.42 25.67
CA MET A 39 16.73 15.29 25.71
C MET A 39 16.51 14.65 24.33
N ALA A 40 17.49 14.70 23.42
CA ALA A 40 17.33 14.21 22.05
C ALA A 40 16.86 12.74 22.00
N PHE A 41 17.33 11.92 22.94
CA PHE A 41 16.92 10.52 23.08
C PHE A 41 15.42 10.32 23.35
N LEU A 42 14.76 11.30 23.99
CA LEU A 42 13.31 11.26 24.21
C LEU A 42 12.54 11.27 22.89
N GLY A 43 13.00 12.01 21.89
CA GLY A 43 12.32 12.09 20.59
C GLY A 43 12.27 10.73 19.89
N ASP A 44 13.41 10.04 19.83
CA ASP A 44 13.53 8.71 19.24
C ASP A 44 12.77 7.64 20.05
N ALA A 45 12.87 7.73 21.39
CA ALA A 45 12.14 6.83 22.27
C ALA A 45 10.61 6.93 22.09
N MET A 46 10.09 8.13 21.90
CA MET A 46 8.67 8.38 21.68
C MET A 46 8.18 7.86 20.32
N ALA A 47 9.01 7.96 19.27
CA ALA A 47 8.71 7.43 17.94
C ALA A 47 8.53 5.90 17.98
N HIS A 48 9.45 5.18 18.63
CA HIS A 48 9.29 3.73 18.80
C HIS A 48 8.25 3.36 19.86
N GLY A 49 8.02 4.24 20.84
CA GLY A 49 6.95 4.13 21.83
C GLY A 49 5.54 4.13 21.23
N MET A 50 5.38 4.58 19.98
CA MET A 50 4.08 4.52 19.30
C MET A 50 3.77 3.16 18.69
N LEU A 51 4.80 2.34 18.42
CA LEU A 51 4.69 1.07 17.71
C LEU A 51 3.65 0.12 18.31
N PRO A 52 3.57 -0.12 19.64
CA PRO A 52 2.54 -0.98 20.21
C PRO A 52 1.12 -0.50 19.92
N GLY A 53 0.88 0.81 20.04
CA GLY A 53 -0.43 1.38 19.78
C GLY A 53 -0.84 1.33 18.31
N VAL A 54 0.10 1.64 17.43
CA VAL A 54 -0.09 1.49 15.98
C VAL A 54 -0.36 0.03 15.63
N ALA A 55 0.38 -0.90 16.24
CA ALA A 55 0.19 -2.32 16.03
C ALA A 55 -1.20 -2.79 16.48
N VAL A 56 -1.62 -2.44 17.70
CA VAL A 56 -2.95 -2.79 18.23
C VAL A 56 -4.07 -2.16 17.41
N ALA A 57 -3.95 -0.88 17.06
CA ALA A 57 -4.96 -0.21 16.24
C ALA A 57 -5.10 -0.87 14.86
N SER A 58 -3.98 -1.24 14.23
CA SER A 58 -3.98 -1.96 12.95
C SER A 58 -4.68 -3.33 13.08
N LEU A 59 -4.37 -4.12 14.11
CA LEU A 59 -4.99 -5.43 14.33
C LEU A 59 -6.51 -5.36 14.59
N LEU A 60 -6.97 -4.30 15.22
CA LEU A 60 -8.39 -4.08 15.49
C LEU A 60 -9.14 -3.41 14.32
N GLY A 61 -8.45 -3.04 13.24
CA GLY A 61 -9.03 -2.24 12.14
C GLY A 61 -9.42 -0.82 12.58
N GLY A 62 -8.79 -0.28 13.62
CA GLY A 62 -9.03 1.04 14.18
C GLY A 62 -8.15 2.13 13.56
N ASN A 63 -8.32 3.37 14.03
CA ASN A 63 -7.54 4.51 13.55
C ASN A 63 -6.09 4.47 14.11
N LEU A 64 -5.10 4.38 13.22
CA LEU A 64 -3.68 4.31 13.57
C LEU A 64 -3.18 5.54 14.35
N LEU A 65 -3.70 6.74 14.05
CA LEU A 65 -3.36 7.98 14.76
C LEU A 65 -3.78 7.90 16.23
N VAL A 66 -4.95 7.32 16.50
CA VAL A 66 -5.47 7.14 17.87
C VAL A 66 -4.65 6.09 18.61
N GLY A 67 -4.30 4.98 17.95
CA GLY A 67 -3.40 3.97 18.52
C GLY A 67 -2.05 4.56 18.90
N ALA A 68 -1.41 5.26 17.97
CA ALA A 68 -0.16 5.99 18.20
C ALA A 68 -0.27 6.98 19.35
N ALA A 69 -1.33 7.80 19.38
CA ALA A 69 -1.57 8.79 20.42
C ALA A 69 -1.68 8.15 21.81
N ILE A 70 -2.43 7.06 21.95
CA ILE A 70 -2.61 6.35 23.21
C ILE A 70 -1.28 5.77 23.69
N SER A 71 -0.51 5.13 22.80
CA SER A 71 0.76 4.51 23.15
C SER A 71 1.84 5.55 23.48
N CYS A 72 1.96 6.61 22.69
CA CYS A 72 2.83 7.74 23.02
C CYS A 72 2.42 8.42 24.33
N ALA A 73 1.13 8.58 24.62
CA ALA A 73 0.67 9.11 25.89
C ALA A 73 1.06 8.19 27.06
N ALA A 74 0.95 6.87 26.89
CA ALA A 74 1.42 5.90 27.89
C ALA A 74 2.94 6.00 28.11
N MET A 75 3.72 6.14 27.03
CA MET A 75 5.17 6.40 27.10
C MET A 75 5.45 7.70 27.86
N ALA A 76 4.79 8.80 27.51
CA ALA A 76 4.96 10.11 28.15
C ALA A 76 4.65 10.08 29.66
N VAL A 77 3.58 9.39 30.05
CA VAL A 77 3.22 9.16 31.46
C VAL A 77 4.28 8.29 32.14
N GLY A 78 4.74 7.22 31.49
CA GLY A 78 5.80 6.34 31.99
C GLY A 78 7.11 7.11 32.25
N VAL A 79 7.58 7.89 31.28
CA VAL A 79 8.79 8.72 31.40
C VAL A 79 8.64 9.72 32.54
N SER A 80 7.48 10.40 32.62
CA SER A 80 7.20 11.35 33.68
C SER A 80 7.12 10.71 35.07
N ALA A 81 6.63 9.47 35.17
CA ALA A 81 6.51 8.73 36.42
C ALA A 81 7.87 8.20 36.89
N ILE A 82 8.64 7.57 36.01
CA ILE A 82 9.98 7.02 36.32
C ILE A 82 10.97 8.16 36.62
N GLY A 83 10.87 9.28 35.90
CA GLY A 83 11.71 10.46 36.13
C GLY A 83 11.55 11.11 37.52
N ARG A 84 10.54 10.72 38.32
CA ARG A 84 10.40 11.14 39.72
C ARG A 84 11.33 10.36 40.67
N ASN A 85 11.84 9.21 40.25
CA ASN A 85 12.69 8.37 41.08
C ASN A 85 14.13 8.91 41.10
N LYS A 86 14.58 9.41 42.26
CA LYS A 86 15.94 9.96 42.42
C LYS A 86 17.07 8.94 42.24
N ARG A 87 16.77 7.63 42.22
CA ARG A 87 17.76 6.55 42.06
C ARG A 87 18.07 6.21 40.60
N LEU A 88 17.22 6.60 39.66
CA LEU A 88 17.39 6.29 38.24
C LEU A 88 17.70 7.58 37.46
N SER A 89 18.63 7.50 36.50
CA SER A 89 18.83 8.61 35.58
C SER A 89 17.62 8.74 34.64
N ALA A 90 17.31 9.96 34.20
CA ALA A 90 16.21 10.19 33.26
C ALA A 90 16.39 9.39 31.96
N ASP A 91 17.64 9.34 31.45
CA ASP A 91 17.99 8.62 30.23
C ASP A 91 17.83 7.10 30.39
N THR A 92 18.19 6.55 31.56
CA THR A 92 17.97 5.12 31.87
C THR A 92 16.48 4.80 31.90
N GLY A 93 15.65 5.67 32.48
CA GLY A 93 14.20 5.48 32.53
C GLY A 93 13.57 5.50 31.14
N ILE A 94 13.96 6.46 30.31
CA ILE A 94 13.54 6.56 28.91
C ILE A 94 13.97 5.30 28.14
N GLY A 95 15.22 4.85 28.31
CA GLY A 95 15.77 3.68 27.61
C GLY A 95 15.06 2.37 27.97
N LEU A 96 14.74 2.15 29.25
CA LEU A 96 13.99 0.97 29.69
C LEU A 96 12.58 0.94 29.11
N LEU A 97 11.89 2.09 29.10
CA LEU A 97 10.56 2.19 28.50
C LEU A 97 10.62 2.01 26.98
N PHE A 98 11.61 2.61 26.31
CA PHE A 98 11.86 2.45 24.89
C PHE A 98 11.99 0.97 24.50
N VAL A 99 12.90 0.23 25.15
CA VAL A 99 13.10 -1.19 24.87
C VAL A 99 11.85 -2.00 25.22
N GLY A 100 11.19 -1.72 26.34
CA GLY A 100 9.99 -2.43 26.77
C GLY A 100 8.81 -2.24 25.80
N MET A 101 8.58 -1.01 25.34
CA MET A 101 7.52 -0.71 24.38
C MET A 101 7.87 -1.24 22.99
N LEU A 102 9.11 -1.11 22.53
CA LEU A 102 9.54 -1.70 21.28
C LEU A 102 9.34 -3.22 21.29
N ALA A 103 9.77 -3.90 22.35
CA ALA A 103 9.56 -5.34 22.52
C ALA A 103 8.06 -5.70 22.53
N ALA A 104 7.22 -4.94 23.23
CA ALA A 104 5.78 -5.15 23.22
C ALA A 104 5.18 -5.02 21.81
N GLY A 105 5.59 -3.99 21.05
CA GLY A 105 5.16 -3.79 19.67
C GLY A 105 5.56 -4.96 18.79
N VAL A 106 6.82 -5.40 18.85
CA VAL A 106 7.33 -6.54 18.07
C VAL A 106 6.63 -7.84 18.44
N ILE A 107 6.34 -8.10 19.73
CA ILE A 107 5.59 -9.29 20.17
C ILE A 107 4.15 -9.29 19.64
N ILE A 108 3.50 -8.12 19.60
CA ILE A 108 2.14 -7.98 19.06
C ILE A 108 2.14 -8.24 17.55
N VAL A 109 3.13 -7.69 16.84
CA VAL A 109 3.30 -7.87 15.39
C VAL A 109 3.63 -9.33 15.04
N SER A 110 4.58 -9.95 15.73
CA SER A 110 5.04 -11.32 15.41
C SER A 110 3.97 -12.40 15.60
N ARG A 111 2.97 -12.14 16.45
CA ARG A 111 1.85 -13.06 16.68
C ARG A 111 0.71 -12.88 15.67
N SER A 112 0.78 -11.87 14.83
CA SER A 112 -0.24 -11.56 13.83
C SER A 112 0.05 -12.22 12.50
N GLN A 113 -0.85 -13.10 12.06
CA GLN A 113 -0.86 -13.71 10.73
C GLN A 113 -1.37 -12.73 9.65
N SER A 114 -1.57 -11.45 9.97
CA SER A 114 -2.24 -10.47 9.08
C SER A 114 -1.79 -9.03 9.31
N PHE A 115 -0.55 -8.81 9.76
CA PHE A 115 -0.01 -7.48 9.93
C PHE A 115 0.43 -6.90 8.57
N ALA A 116 -0.46 -6.14 7.93
CA ALA A 116 -0.18 -5.41 6.69
C ALA A 116 -0.08 -3.91 6.97
N VAL A 117 0.86 -3.52 7.84
CA VAL A 117 1.25 -2.10 7.95
C VAL A 117 2.44 -1.92 7.03
N ASP A 118 2.31 -1.02 6.06
CA ASP A 118 3.43 -0.58 5.24
C ASP A 118 4.52 0.03 6.14
N LEU A 119 5.53 -0.78 6.49
CA LEU A 119 6.66 -0.33 7.31
C LEU A 119 7.40 0.82 6.63
N THR A 120 7.43 0.84 5.30
CA THR A 120 8.03 1.89 4.51
C THR A 120 7.25 3.19 4.70
N GLY A 121 5.92 3.15 4.57
CA GLY A 121 5.05 4.28 4.89
C GLY A 121 5.12 4.73 6.35
N PHE A 122 5.35 3.83 7.30
CA PHE A 122 5.52 4.20 8.72
C PHE A 122 6.89 4.84 9.02
N LEU A 123 7.97 4.31 8.44
CA LEU A 123 9.34 4.79 8.64
C LEU A 123 9.59 6.10 7.87
N PHE A 124 9.20 6.14 6.60
CA PHE A 124 9.55 7.21 5.67
C PHE A 124 8.38 8.17 5.37
N GLY A 125 7.15 7.78 5.71
CA GLY A 125 5.96 8.56 5.36
C GLY A 125 5.67 8.56 3.86
N ASP A 126 4.49 9.03 3.49
CA ASP A 126 4.20 9.46 2.13
C ASP A 126 3.81 10.94 2.15
N VAL A 127 4.83 11.79 2.07
CA VAL A 127 4.69 13.25 2.07
C VAL A 127 3.88 13.73 0.86
N LEU A 128 3.88 12.97 -0.23
CA LEU A 128 3.17 13.32 -1.47
C LEU A 128 1.68 12.96 -1.39
N ALA A 129 1.29 12.00 -0.54
CA ALA A 129 -0.10 11.60 -0.32
C ALA A 129 -0.90 12.49 0.65
N VAL A 130 -0.37 13.64 1.07
CA VAL A 130 -1.06 14.57 2.00
C VAL A 130 -2.41 15.02 1.45
N ARG A 131 -3.46 14.88 2.27
CA ARG A 131 -4.83 15.33 1.99
C ARG A 131 -5.14 16.66 2.70
N ASP A 132 -6.18 17.35 2.25
CA ASP A 132 -6.57 18.64 2.84
C ASP A 132 -6.97 18.54 4.33
N ARG A 133 -7.53 17.40 4.73
CA ARG A 133 -7.85 17.12 6.14
C ARG A 133 -6.60 17.03 7.01
N ASP A 134 -5.49 16.50 6.48
CA ASP A 134 -4.22 16.39 7.20
C ASP A 134 -3.61 17.76 7.46
N LEU A 135 -3.71 18.68 6.48
CA LEU A 135 -3.29 20.08 6.66
C LEU A 135 -4.09 20.76 7.78
N LEU A 136 -5.40 20.55 7.85
CA LEU A 136 -6.23 21.09 8.92
C LEU A 136 -5.79 20.56 10.30
N TYR A 137 -5.53 19.25 10.41
CA TYR A 137 -5.02 18.66 11.65
C TYR A 137 -3.67 19.26 12.06
N LEU A 138 -2.76 19.47 11.11
CA LEU A 138 -1.47 20.12 11.36
C LEU A 138 -1.62 21.58 11.80
N VAL A 139 -2.53 22.35 11.20
CA VAL A 139 -2.80 23.73 11.61
C VAL A 139 -3.32 23.79 13.05
N VAL A 140 -4.26 22.90 13.41
CA VAL A 140 -4.77 22.81 14.78
C VAL A 140 -3.68 22.39 15.75
N ALA A 141 -2.88 21.38 15.41
CA ALA A 141 -1.76 20.92 16.21
C ALA A 141 -0.70 22.01 16.42
N LEU A 142 -0.39 22.79 15.37
CA LEU A 142 0.50 23.95 15.46
C LEU A 142 -0.06 25.02 16.39
N GLY A 143 -1.36 25.34 16.32
CA GLY A 143 -2.01 26.26 17.24
C GLY A 143 -1.87 25.83 18.71
N ILE A 144 -2.08 24.54 18.98
CA ILE A 144 -1.91 23.96 20.32
C ILE A 144 -0.43 24.01 20.76
N ALA A 145 0.50 23.67 19.86
CA ALA A 145 1.94 23.70 20.14
C ALA A 145 2.44 25.12 20.47
N VAL A 146 1.96 26.13 19.73
CA VAL A 146 2.24 27.55 19.99
C VAL A 146 1.67 27.97 21.34
N LEU A 147 0.42 27.58 21.65
CA LEU A 147 -0.22 27.91 22.94
C LEU A 147 0.56 27.31 24.12
N ILE A 148 0.91 26.02 24.06
CA ILE A 148 1.69 25.34 25.10
C ILE A 148 3.06 26.01 25.26
N THR A 149 3.72 26.33 24.14
CA THR A 149 5.04 26.98 24.17
C THR A 149 4.97 28.38 24.75
N ALA A 150 3.97 29.19 24.38
CA ALA A 150 3.80 30.56 24.86
C ALA A 150 3.47 30.61 26.36
N LEU A 151 2.51 29.81 26.80
CA LEU A 151 2.12 29.73 28.23
C LEU A 151 3.23 29.10 29.08
N GLY A 152 3.91 28.09 28.54
CA GLY A 152 4.96 27.33 29.22
C GLY A 152 6.33 28.01 29.21
N HIS A 153 6.58 29.00 28.35
CA HIS A 153 7.92 29.55 28.07
C HIS A 153 8.71 29.87 29.34
N ARG A 154 8.14 30.67 30.26
CA ARG A 154 8.83 31.07 31.49
C ARG A 154 9.18 29.87 32.39
N ALA A 155 8.30 28.87 32.44
CA ALA A 155 8.51 27.66 33.23
C ALA A 155 9.53 26.71 32.57
N PHE A 156 9.50 26.58 31.25
CA PHE A 156 10.47 25.79 30.48
C PHE A 156 11.88 26.37 30.62
N VAL A 157 12.06 27.69 30.48
CA VAL A 157 13.35 28.35 30.69
C VAL A 157 13.88 28.10 32.10
N ALA A 158 13.04 28.29 33.13
CA ALA A 158 13.47 28.06 34.52
C ALA A 158 13.90 26.60 34.76
N LEU A 159 13.17 25.64 34.16
CA LEU A 159 13.44 24.21 34.26
C LEU A 159 14.70 23.77 33.50
N THR A 160 15.12 24.51 32.47
CA THR A 160 16.39 24.28 31.76
C THR A 160 17.60 24.58 32.64
N PHE A 161 17.52 25.57 33.53
CA PHE A 161 18.64 25.95 34.41
C PHE A 161 18.76 25.07 35.67
N ASP A 162 17.73 25.05 36.52
CA ASP A 162 17.66 24.18 37.72
C ASP A 162 16.21 24.07 38.18
N ALA A 163 15.73 22.84 38.42
CA ALA A 163 14.40 22.58 38.95
C ALA A 163 14.13 23.24 40.32
N ARG A 164 15.15 23.37 41.18
CA ARG A 164 15.06 24.07 42.47
C ARG A 164 14.84 25.57 42.28
N LYS A 165 15.50 26.18 41.29
CA LYS A 165 15.35 27.60 40.98
C LYS A 165 13.96 27.89 40.40
N ALA A 166 13.40 26.98 39.61
CA ALA A 166 12.00 27.08 39.18
C ALA A 166 11.03 27.04 40.38
N HIS A 167 11.29 26.16 41.36
CA HIS A 167 10.46 26.07 42.57
C HIS A 167 10.52 27.33 43.44
N THR A 168 11.70 27.94 43.62
CA THR A 168 11.84 29.18 44.40
C THR A 168 11.21 30.40 43.71
N LEU A 169 11.09 30.38 42.39
CA LEU A 169 10.36 31.39 41.61
C LEU A 169 8.83 31.21 41.63
N GLY A 170 8.30 30.28 42.44
CA GLY A 170 6.87 29.98 42.55
C GLY A 170 6.30 29.21 41.36
N LEU A 171 7.14 28.67 40.48
CA LEU A 171 6.73 27.88 39.33
C LEU A 171 6.59 26.40 39.74
N ARG A 172 5.81 25.64 38.96
CA ARG A 172 5.57 24.21 39.18
C ARG A 172 6.42 23.37 38.22
N PRO A 173 7.69 23.03 38.58
CA PRO A 173 8.62 22.37 37.65
C PRO A 173 8.12 21.02 37.13
N GLN A 174 7.35 20.27 37.93
CA GLN A 174 6.77 19.00 37.49
C GLN A 174 5.72 19.17 36.39
N LEU A 175 4.83 20.17 36.52
CA LEU A 175 3.85 20.46 35.46
C LEU A 175 4.54 20.97 34.20
N ALA A 176 5.61 21.75 34.33
CA ALA A 176 6.41 22.20 33.21
C ALA A 176 7.08 21.03 32.47
N HIS A 177 7.59 20.04 33.20
CA HIS A 177 8.15 18.83 32.58
C HIS A 177 7.07 18.04 31.82
N VAL A 178 5.91 17.80 32.44
CA VAL A 178 4.79 17.08 31.80
C VAL A 178 4.30 17.84 30.56
N ALA A 179 4.15 19.16 30.64
CA ALA A 179 3.75 19.98 29.49
C ALA A 179 4.78 19.93 28.37
N LEU A 180 6.08 19.85 28.69
CA LEU A 180 7.14 19.72 27.70
C LEU A 180 7.14 18.35 27.02
N VAL A 181 7.01 17.27 27.78
CA VAL A 181 6.86 15.91 27.23
C VAL A 181 5.58 15.82 26.38
N GLY A 182 4.49 16.45 26.82
CA GLY A 182 3.24 16.58 26.06
C GLY A 182 3.41 17.34 24.75
N LEU A 183 4.19 18.43 24.73
CA LEU A 183 4.52 19.19 23.52
C LEU A 183 5.29 18.33 22.51
N VAL A 184 6.28 17.55 22.97
CA VAL A 184 7.03 16.61 22.12
C VAL A 184 6.13 15.49 21.61
N THR A 185 5.27 14.96 22.48
CA THR A 185 4.29 13.93 22.12
C THR A 185 3.34 14.42 21.03
N LEU A 186 2.79 15.62 21.20
CA LEU A 186 1.93 16.27 20.22
C LEU A 186 2.66 16.44 18.87
N ALA A 187 3.91 16.92 18.91
CA ALA A 187 4.70 17.11 17.69
C ALA A 187 4.91 15.81 16.92
N ILE A 188 5.26 14.72 17.62
CA ILE A 188 5.49 13.42 17.01
C ILE A 188 4.19 12.82 16.48
N VAL A 189 3.14 12.77 17.31
CA VAL A 189 1.85 12.14 16.96
C VAL A 189 1.14 12.91 15.83
N ALA A 190 1.17 14.24 15.83
CA ALA A 190 0.51 15.01 14.78
C ALA A 190 1.22 14.94 13.42
N SER A 191 2.51 14.60 13.41
CA SER A 191 3.34 14.66 12.20
C SER A 191 3.67 13.28 11.62
N PHE A 192 3.73 12.21 12.43
CA PHE A 192 4.23 10.91 11.96
C PHE A 192 3.39 10.29 10.84
N HIS A 193 2.06 10.45 10.88
CA HIS A 193 1.18 9.82 9.88
C HIS A 193 1.27 10.49 8.50
N ILE A 194 1.91 11.65 8.43
CA ILE A 194 2.09 12.44 7.21
C ILE A 194 3.49 12.25 6.65
N VAL A 195 4.51 12.48 7.48
CA VAL A 195 5.92 12.55 7.04
C VAL A 195 6.75 11.36 7.51
N GLY A 196 6.19 10.44 8.29
CA GLY A 196 6.91 9.28 8.81
C GLY A 196 7.76 9.61 10.04
N THR A 197 8.13 8.57 10.77
CA THR A 197 8.90 8.70 12.02
C THR A 197 10.31 9.24 11.79
N LEU A 198 10.98 8.87 10.70
CA LEU A 198 12.34 9.31 10.37
C LEU A 198 12.42 10.81 10.13
N LEU A 199 11.54 11.36 9.28
CA LEU A 199 11.56 12.77 8.95
C LEU A 199 11.13 13.64 10.14
N VAL A 200 10.15 13.18 10.93
CA VAL A 200 9.75 13.86 12.17
C VAL A 200 10.95 14.00 13.10
N PHE A 201 11.71 12.93 13.34
CA PHE A 201 12.91 13.00 14.17
C PHE A 201 13.97 13.92 13.58
N GLY A 202 14.21 13.83 12.27
CA GLY A 202 15.14 14.71 11.55
C GLY A 202 14.81 16.20 11.74
N LEU A 203 13.55 16.59 11.54
CA LEU A 203 13.09 17.98 11.72
C LEU A 203 12.99 18.41 13.18
N LEU A 204 12.77 17.47 14.11
CA LEU A 204 12.73 17.75 15.54
C LEU A 204 14.13 18.07 16.12
N ILE A 205 15.19 17.48 15.55
CA ILE A 205 16.55 17.61 16.11
C ILE A 205 17.46 18.50 15.26
N ALA A 206 17.57 18.26 13.95
CA ALA A 206 18.61 18.88 13.13
C ALA A 206 18.43 20.41 12.94
N PRO A 207 17.26 20.94 12.54
CA PRO A 207 17.06 22.38 12.42
C PRO A 207 17.23 23.15 13.74
N PRO A 208 16.67 22.70 14.89
CA PRO A 208 16.94 23.38 16.17
C PRO A 208 18.40 23.31 16.61
N ALA A 209 19.09 22.18 16.43
CA ALA A 209 20.51 22.07 16.72
C ALA A 209 21.38 22.93 15.78
N ALA A 210 20.96 23.12 14.53
CA ALA A 210 21.62 24.02 13.59
C ALA A 210 21.44 25.48 14.01
N ALA A 211 20.26 25.84 14.53
CA ALA A 211 19.91 27.20 14.91
C ALA A 211 20.65 27.71 16.17
N THR A 212 21.03 26.83 17.11
CA THR A 212 21.74 27.21 18.34
C THR A 212 23.14 27.78 18.10
N TYR A 213 23.76 27.55 16.94
CA TYR A 213 25.05 28.16 16.57
C TYR A 213 24.95 29.66 16.21
N TRP A 214 23.74 30.14 15.91
CA TRP A 214 23.51 31.48 15.35
C TRP A 214 22.63 32.37 16.21
N ALA A 215 21.89 31.81 17.17
CA ALA A 215 20.95 32.56 18.01
C ALA A 215 21.14 32.27 19.50
N ASP A 216 21.25 33.34 20.29
CA ASP A 216 21.43 33.27 21.75
C ASP A 216 20.10 33.35 22.54
N ARG A 217 18.98 33.63 21.85
CA ARG A 217 17.64 33.75 22.46
C ARG A 217 16.76 32.59 21.99
N ILE A 218 16.12 31.89 22.93
CA ILE A 218 15.28 30.71 22.63
C ILE A 218 14.20 31.00 21.56
N PRO A 219 13.45 32.12 21.60
CA PRO A 219 12.50 32.42 20.53
C PRO A 219 13.15 32.60 19.15
N MET A 220 14.37 33.16 19.10
CA MET A 220 15.12 33.28 17.84
C MET A 220 15.62 31.92 17.34
N VAL A 221 16.00 31.01 18.24
CA VAL A 221 16.33 29.63 17.89
C VAL A 221 15.10 28.94 17.29
N MET A 222 13.90 29.11 17.86
CA MET A 222 12.66 28.53 17.31
C MET A 222 12.34 29.05 15.92
N VAL A 223 12.41 30.37 15.71
CA VAL A 223 12.15 30.97 14.39
C VAL A 223 13.18 30.50 13.36
N LEU A 224 14.47 30.51 13.72
CA LEU A 224 15.52 30.06 12.81
C LEU A 224 15.41 28.56 12.51
N ALA A 225 15.05 27.74 13.49
CA ALA A 225 14.79 26.32 13.30
C ALA A 225 13.61 26.06 12.35
N ALA A 226 12.52 26.83 12.47
CA ALA A 226 11.38 26.75 11.55
C ALA A 226 11.77 27.13 10.12
N VAL A 227 12.59 28.19 9.96
CA VAL A 227 13.11 28.61 8.65
C VAL A 227 14.02 27.54 8.05
N LEU A 228 14.98 27.01 8.83
CA LEU A 228 15.88 25.95 8.36
C LEU A 228 15.12 24.66 8.01
N GLY A 229 14.11 24.30 8.80
CA GLY A 229 13.20 23.19 8.50
C GLY A 229 12.44 23.42 7.19
N GLY A 230 11.86 24.62 6.99
CA GLY A 230 11.17 24.94 5.74
C GLY A 230 12.08 24.98 4.52
N VAL A 231 13.34 25.43 4.67
CA VAL A 231 14.36 25.33 3.62
C VAL A 231 14.65 23.85 3.31
N ALA A 232 14.80 23.01 4.32
CA ALA A 232 15.01 21.57 4.13
C ALA A 232 13.82 20.91 3.42
N THR A 233 12.58 21.26 3.79
CA THR A 233 11.37 20.77 3.11
C THR A 233 11.36 21.18 1.64
N THR A 234 11.59 22.46 1.36
CA THR A 234 11.50 22.99 -0.01
C THR A 234 12.58 22.39 -0.91
N THR A 235 13.83 22.37 -0.43
CA THR A 235 14.96 21.83 -1.19
C THR A 235 14.94 20.31 -1.26
N GLY A 236 14.48 19.62 -0.21
CA GLY A 236 14.29 18.18 -0.19
C GLY A 236 13.22 17.70 -1.18
N LEU A 237 12.08 18.39 -1.26
CA LEU A 237 11.05 18.10 -2.27
C LEU A 237 11.55 18.37 -3.69
N LEU A 238 12.32 19.45 -3.90
CA LEU A 238 12.90 19.77 -5.20
C LEU A 238 13.89 18.68 -5.66
N ILE A 239 14.76 18.22 -4.76
CA ILE A 239 15.71 17.13 -5.05
C ILE A 239 14.96 15.83 -5.32
N SER A 240 13.97 15.50 -4.49
CA SER A 240 13.15 14.29 -4.63
C SER A 240 12.43 14.24 -5.98
N TRP A 241 11.88 15.37 -6.44
CA TRP A 241 11.22 15.47 -7.74
C TRP A 241 12.16 15.16 -8.92
N HIS A 242 13.37 15.72 -8.92
CA HIS A 242 14.31 15.56 -10.04
C HIS A 242 15.10 14.26 -9.98
N ALA A 243 15.33 13.71 -8.78
CA ALA A 243 16.12 12.50 -8.56
C ALA A 243 15.29 11.23 -8.39
N GLY A 244 13.95 11.33 -8.31
CA GLY A 244 13.06 10.19 -8.08
C GLY A 244 13.25 9.52 -6.70
N THR A 245 13.76 10.26 -5.71
CA THR A 245 14.04 9.70 -4.37
C THR A 245 12.86 9.87 -3.42
N ALA A 246 12.78 9.05 -2.37
CA ALA A 246 11.74 9.16 -1.35
C ALA A 246 11.74 10.56 -0.69
N GLY A 247 10.61 11.27 -0.78
CA GLY A 247 10.50 12.67 -0.35
C GLY A 247 10.86 12.86 1.12
N GLY A 248 10.31 12.04 2.02
CA GLY A 248 10.56 12.12 3.46
C GLY A 248 12.04 11.95 3.82
N ALA A 249 12.69 10.93 3.28
CA ALA A 249 14.11 10.65 3.48
C ALA A 249 15.00 11.77 2.92
N THR A 250 14.66 12.31 1.75
CA THR A 250 15.42 13.38 1.10
C THR A 250 15.36 14.68 1.92
N ILE A 251 14.19 15.05 2.44
CA ILE A 251 14.05 16.22 3.33
C ILE A 251 14.88 16.02 4.62
N ALA A 252 14.84 14.82 5.20
CA ALA A 252 15.60 14.53 6.42
C ALA A 252 17.12 14.61 6.17
N ALA A 253 17.60 14.07 5.06
CA ALA A 253 19.00 14.16 4.65
C ALA A 253 19.44 15.61 4.48
N VAL A 254 18.61 16.46 3.85
CA VAL A 254 18.89 17.88 3.72
C VAL A 254 18.90 18.58 5.08
N ALA A 255 17.96 18.29 5.98
CA ALA A 255 17.94 18.87 7.32
C ALA A 255 19.23 18.56 8.11
N VAL A 256 19.73 17.31 8.00
CA VAL A 256 21.00 16.89 8.59
C VAL A 256 22.19 17.59 7.91
N ALA A 257 22.19 17.72 6.59
CA ALA A 257 23.22 18.45 5.86
C ALA A 257 23.28 19.93 6.30
N LEU A 258 22.12 20.59 6.45
CA LEU A 258 22.04 21.97 6.95
C LEU A 258 22.61 22.11 8.36
N PHE A 259 22.43 21.11 9.23
CA PHE A 259 23.07 21.08 10.54
C PHE A 259 24.60 21.06 10.44
N PHE A 260 25.18 20.16 9.65
CA PHE A 260 26.64 20.09 9.50
C PHE A 260 27.21 21.34 8.83
N LEU A 261 26.52 21.89 7.83
CA LEU A 261 26.90 23.16 7.20
C LEU A 261 26.86 24.31 8.20
N SER A 262 25.82 24.37 9.05
CA SER A 262 25.70 25.35 10.12
C SER A 262 26.87 25.25 11.12
N ALA A 263 27.20 24.04 11.56
CA ALA A 263 28.31 23.78 12.48
C ALA A 263 29.68 24.15 11.88
N LEU A 264 29.92 23.80 10.61
CA LEU A 264 31.15 24.15 9.89
C LEU A 264 31.29 25.66 9.70
N ALA A 265 30.21 26.34 9.31
CA ALA A 265 30.18 27.79 9.14
C ALA A 265 30.41 28.52 10.48
N ALA A 266 29.86 28.02 11.58
CA ALA A 266 30.13 28.55 12.91
C ALA A 266 31.61 28.36 13.32
N ALA A 267 32.18 27.17 13.08
CA ALA A 267 33.58 26.90 13.35
C ALA A 267 34.53 27.78 12.52
N ALA A 268 34.22 28.02 11.24
CA ALA A 268 34.98 28.92 10.38
C ALA A 268 34.91 30.38 10.86
N ARG A 269 33.71 30.85 11.24
CA ARG A 269 33.50 32.19 11.82
C ARG A 269 34.35 32.41 13.07
N ASP A 270 34.40 31.41 13.95
CA ASP A 270 35.12 31.51 15.22
C ASP A 270 36.65 31.48 15.02
N ARG A 271 37.13 30.68 14.05
CA ARG A 271 38.54 30.69 13.61
C ARG A 271 38.96 32.04 13.02
N LEU A 272 38.12 32.64 12.17
CA LEU A 272 38.39 33.96 11.57
C LEU A 272 38.40 35.10 12.60
N ARG A 273 37.69 34.94 13.72
CA ARG A 273 37.61 35.94 14.81
C ARG A 273 38.71 35.80 15.88
N GLY A 274 39.73 34.97 15.64
CA GLY A 274 40.95 34.92 16.47
C GLY A 274 40.76 34.39 17.90
N LYS A 275 39.62 33.77 18.23
CA LYS A 275 39.44 33.10 19.53
C LYS A 275 40.01 31.68 19.43
N GLY A 276 41.15 31.50 20.11
CA GLY A 276 41.96 30.30 20.14
C GLY A 276 41.20 28.98 20.33
N ILE A 277 41.58 28.04 19.50
CA ILE A 277 41.18 26.65 19.33
C ILE A 277 41.15 25.84 20.64
N ARG A 278 40.00 25.18 20.90
CA ARG A 278 39.95 23.86 21.58
C ARG A 278 39.10 22.79 20.87
N THR A 279 38.63 23.03 19.65
CA THR A 279 37.76 22.08 18.91
C THR A 279 38.32 21.73 17.53
N ALA A 280 39.57 21.29 17.48
CA ALA A 280 40.20 20.76 16.27
C ALA A 280 39.91 19.25 16.01
N ALA A 281 38.97 18.64 16.74
CA ALA A 281 38.65 17.20 16.58
C ALA A 281 37.39 16.91 15.75
N VAL A 282 36.52 17.89 15.48
CA VAL A 282 35.23 17.64 14.77
C VAL A 282 35.32 17.90 13.26
N ALA A 283 36.31 18.68 12.82
CA ALA A 283 36.51 18.98 11.40
C ALA A 283 37.17 17.84 10.59
N ALA A 284 37.73 16.82 11.27
CA ALA A 284 38.37 15.68 10.61
C ALA A 284 37.40 14.52 10.31
N SER A 285 36.19 14.52 10.86
CA SER A 285 35.17 13.50 10.61
C SER A 285 34.19 13.88 9.50
N ALA A 286 34.09 15.17 9.17
CA ALA A 286 33.13 15.72 8.22
C ALA A 286 33.62 15.73 6.75
N LEU A 287 34.84 15.23 6.48
CA LEU A 287 35.40 15.13 5.11
C LEU A 287 35.48 13.70 4.57
N ALA A 288 34.78 12.73 5.19
CA ALA A 288 34.77 11.33 4.77
C ALA A 288 33.39 10.82 4.30
N VAL A 289 32.53 11.70 3.77
CA VAL A 289 31.37 11.29 2.96
C VAL A 289 31.23 12.24 1.76
N VAL A 290 32.22 12.16 0.89
CA VAL A 290 31.99 12.38 -0.54
C VAL A 290 31.37 11.08 -1.06
N PRO A 291 30.30 11.09 -1.86
CA PRO A 291 29.88 9.88 -2.55
C PRO A 291 31.01 9.52 -3.52
N LEU A 292 31.77 8.48 -3.18
CA LEU A 292 32.63 7.76 -4.11
C LEU A 292 31.71 7.03 -5.10
N ALA A 293 31.21 7.79 -6.07
CA ALA A 293 30.84 7.26 -7.37
C ALA A 293 32.00 7.56 -8.32
N GLY A 294 32.58 6.51 -8.90
CA GLY A 294 33.41 6.61 -10.11
C GLY A 294 34.89 6.32 -9.94
N CYS A 295 35.26 5.04 -9.78
CA CYS A 295 36.47 4.47 -10.38
C CYS A 295 36.19 3.01 -10.71
N GLY A 296 36.25 2.68 -12.00
CA GLY A 296 35.96 1.35 -12.52
C GLY A 296 36.94 0.30 -12.04
N THR A 297 36.43 -0.90 -11.79
CA THR A 297 37.23 -2.11 -11.63
C THR A 297 36.93 -3.03 -12.81
N THR A 298 38.01 -3.48 -13.45
CA THR A 298 38.05 -4.66 -14.32
C THR A 298 37.34 -5.85 -13.65
N PRO A 299 36.68 -6.73 -14.43
CA PRO A 299 35.77 -7.73 -13.90
C PRO A 299 36.56 -8.84 -13.21
N GLU A 300 36.64 -8.77 -11.90
CA GLU A 300 36.76 -9.95 -11.06
C GLU A 300 35.36 -10.54 -10.95
N SER A 301 35.23 -11.82 -11.33
CA SER A 301 33.98 -12.55 -11.45
C SER A 301 33.12 -12.36 -10.20
N ALA A 302 32.05 -11.58 -10.33
CA ALA A 302 31.05 -11.47 -9.30
C ALA A 302 30.55 -12.88 -8.94
N PRO A 303 30.32 -13.19 -7.65
CA PRO A 303 29.53 -14.36 -7.29
C PRO A 303 28.21 -14.27 -8.06
N PRO A 304 27.65 -15.40 -8.53
CA PRO A 304 26.42 -15.38 -9.32
C PRO A 304 25.38 -14.58 -8.54
N VAL A 305 24.91 -13.48 -9.14
CA VAL A 305 23.77 -12.72 -8.64
C VAL A 305 22.66 -13.75 -8.48
N GLU A 306 22.23 -13.99 -7.24
CA GLU A 306 21.07 -14.84 -6.98
C GLU A 306 19.94 -14.30 -7.84
N THR A 307 19.46 -15.11 -8.77
CA THR A 307 18.39 -14.71 -9.67
C THR A 307 17.16 -14.46 -8.80
N PRO A 308 16.63 -13.22 -8.75
CA PRO A 308 15.48 -12.91 -7.91
C PRO A 308 14.32 -13.87 -8.23
N HIS A 309 13.59 -14.30 -7.21
CA HIS A 309 12.48 -15.22 -7.42
C HIS A 309 11.40 -14.56 -8.30
N GLY A 310 10.99 -15.27 -9.35
CA GLY A 310 10.06 -14.76 -10.37
C GLY A 310 10.69 -13.88 -11.46
N TYR A 311 12.02 -13.69 -11.44
CA TYR A 311 12.73 -13.13 -12.59
C TYR A 311 12.64 -14.06 -13.80
N VAL A 312 12.35 -13.46 -14.96
CA VAL A 312 12.42 -14.10 -16.27
C VAL A 312 13.53 -13.42 -17.06
N ALA A 313 14.34 -14.20 -17.79
CA ALA A 313 15.42 -13.65 -18.60
C ALA A 313 14.90 -12.57 -19.57
N GLY A 314 15.48 -11.36 -19.50
CA GLY A 314 15.08 -10.21 -20.30
C GLY A 314 13.97 -9.34 -19.69
N ALA A 315 13.54 -9.64 -18.45
CA ALA A 315 12.66 -8.78 -17.68
C ALA A 315 13.44 -7.68 -16.94
N GLU A 316 12.83 -6.51 -16.82
CA GLU A 316 13.28 -5.40 -16.00
C GLU A 316 12.45 -5.35 -14.71
N GLU A 317 13.12 -5.28 -13.57
CA GLU A 317 12.46 -5.05 -12.28
C GLU A 317 12.17 -3.56 -12.10
N SER A 318 10.99 -3.23 -11.58
CA SER A 318 10.52 -1.87 -11.34
C SER A 318 10.08 -1.69 -9.89
N ALA A 319 10.22 -0.48 -9.38
CA ALA A 319 9.73 -0.09 -8.06
C ALA A 319 8.21 0.15 -8.05
N GLU A 320 7.57 0.32 -9.21
CA GLU A 320 6.15 0.66 -9.35
C GLU A 320 5.38 -0.45 -10.09
N PRO A 321 4.07 -0.63 -9.79
CA PRO A 321 3.19 -1.54 -10.52
C PRO A 321 3.24 -1.35 -12.03
N GLN A 322 3.30 -2.46 -12.76
CA GLN A 322 3.35 -2.48 -14.23
C GLN A 322 1.98 -2.88 -14.79
N SER A 323 0.93 -2.19 -14.35
CA SER A 323 -0.46 -2.53 -14.69
C SER A 323 -0.73 -2.36 -16.18
N ARG A 324 -1.32 -3.40 -16.79
CA ARG A 324 -1.66 -3.45 -18.21
C ARG A 324 -3.04 -4.05 -18.39
N LEU A 325 -3.77 -3.58 -19.40
CA LEU A 325 -5.03 -4.16 -19.84
C LEU A 325 -4.81 -4.94 -21.14
N ILE A 326 -5.18 -6.22 -21.15
CA ILE A 326 -5.30 -6.99 -22.38
C ILE A 326 -6.72 -6.78 -22.89
N LEU A 327 -6.85 -6.19 -24.08
CA LEU A 327 -8.10 -5.82 -24.73
C LEU A 327 -8.31 -6.67 -25.98
N ALA A 328 -9.54 -7.13 -26.22
CA ALA A 328 -9.88 -7.76 -27.49
C ALA A 328 -11.22 -7.32 -28.08
N ASP A 329 -11.23 -7.29 -29.40
CA ASP A 329 -12.38 -6.94 -30.23
C ASP A 329 -13.04 -8.21 -30.81
N ARG A 330 -14.31 -8.44 -30.46
CA ARG A 330 -15.11 -9.56 -30.97
C ARG A 330 -15.31 -9.48 -32.49
N GLY A 331 -15.46 -8.27 -33.03
CA GLY A 331 -15.77 -8.02 -34.43
C GLY A 331 -14.52 -8.02 -35.31
N ALA A 332 -13.61 -7.08 -35.06
CA ALA A 332 -12.39 -6.94 -35.88
C ALA A 332 -11.29 -7.99 -35.56
N GLY A 333 -11.44 -8.70 -34.45
CA GLY A 333 -10.52 -9.73 -33.98
C GLY A 333 -9.21 -9.19 -33.40
N ALA A 334 -9.01 -7.87 -33.31
CA ALA A 334 -7.77 -7.31 -32.79
C ALA A 334 -7.58 -7.63 -31.30
N ILE A 335 -6.35 -7.97 -30.90
CA ILE A 335 -5.94 -8.13 -29.50
C ILE A 335 -4.79 -7.15 -29.25
N LYS A 336 -4.93 -6.32 -28.21
CA LYS A 336 -3.94 -5.31 -27.84
C LYS A 336 -3.67 -5.34 -26.35
N VAL A 337 -2.47 -4.92 -25.96
CA VAL A 337 -2.11 -4.69 -24.57
C VAL A 337 -1.89 -3.19 -24.37
N LEU A 338 -2.75 -2.57 -23.57
CA LEU A 338 -2.68 -1.17 -23.19
C LEU A 338 -1.89 -1.04 -21.89
N ASP A 339 -0.78 -0.30 -21.94
CA ASP A 339 0.04 0.03 -20.78
C ASP A 339 -0.57 1.24 -20.06
N LEU A 340 -1.01 1.05 -18.80
CA LEU A 340 -1.78 2.07 -18.06
C LEU A 340 -0.90 3.25 -17.60
N THR A 341 0.41 3.05 -17.52
CA THR A 341 1.38 4.07 -17.13
C THR A 341 1.72 4.98 -18.31
N THR A 342 1.94 4.39 -19.50
CA THR A 342 2.37 5.11 -20.70
C THR A 342 1.23 5.46 -21.67
N GLU A 343 0.04 4.91 -21.45
CA GLU A 343 -1.14 5.01 -22.33
C GLU A 343 -0.90 4.48 -23.76
N LYS A 344 0.16 3.69 -23.96
CA LYS A 344 0.50 3.12 -25.26
C LYS A 344 -0.08 1.72 -25.39
N SER A 345 -0.71 1.46 -26.53
CA SER A 345 -1.15 0.13 -26.92
C SER A 345 -0.09 -0.59 -27.75
N VAL A 346 0.15 -1.86 -27.43
CA VAL A 346 0.99 -2.78 -28.19
C VAL A 346 0.12 -3.83 -28.84
N ASP A 347 0.35 -4.14 -30.11
CA ASP A 347 -0.35 -5.22 -30.80
C ASP A 347 0.07 -6.59 -30.23
N ALA A 348 -0.91 -7.42 -29.92
CA ALA A 348 -0.72 -8.75 -29.34
C ALA A 348 -1.38 -9.85 -30.17
N GLY A 349 -1.61 -9.58 -31.45
CA GLY A 349 -2.15 -10.54 -32.41
C GLY A 349 -3.62 -10.28 -32.78
N ARG A 350 -4.18 -11.22 -33.55
CA ARG A 350 -5.56 -11.15 -34.05
C ARG A 350 -6.24 -12.50 -33.99
N ALA A 351 -7.49 -12.52 -33.54
CA ALA A 351 -8.34 -13.69 -33.54
C ALA A 351 -9.81 -13.31 -33.70
N ASP A 352 -10.41 -13.71 -34.82
CA ASP A 352 -11.80 -13.36 -35.15
C ASP A 352 -12.80 -14.14 -34.29
N GLY A 353 -13.83 -13.46 -33.79
CA GLY A 353 -14.88 -14.12 -33.01
C GLY A 353 -14.50 -14.41 -31.55
N VAL A 354 -13.77 -13.49 -30.91
CA VAL A 354 -13.45 -13.56 -29.47
C VAL A 354 -14.71 -13.70 -28.64
N ARG A 355 -14.76 -14.74 -27.80
CA ARG A 355 -15.89 -15.06 -26.92
C ARG A 355 -15.66 -14.63 -25.48
N ARG A 356 -14.42 -14.68 -25.01
CA ARG A 356 -14.03 -14.43 -23.62
C ARG A 356 -12.54 -14.11 -23.52
N ILE A 357 -12.18 -13.30 -22.53
CA ILE A 357 -10.82 -13.20 -22.01
C ILE A 357 -10.86 -13.53 -20.53
N VAL A 358 -9.91 -14.33 -20.06
CA VAL A 358 -9.67 -14.59 -18.63
C VAL A 358 -8.23 -14.24 -18.32
N GLY A 359 -7.97 -13.58 -17.19
CA GLY A 359 -6.61 -13.30 -16.72
C GLY A 359 -6.21 -14.17 -15.53
N ASP A 360 -4.91 -14.36 -15.34
CA ASP A 360 -4.32 -14.93 -14.12
C ASP A 360 -3.34 -13.99 -13.38
N GLY A 361 -3.37 -12.70 -13.72
CA GLY A 361 -2.47 -11.67 -13.19
C GLY A 361 -1.27 -11.35 -14.08
N ARG A 362 -0.87 -12.26 -14.98
CA ARG A 362 0.19 -11.99 -15.98
C ARG A 362 -0.26 -12.28 -17.40
N TYR A 363 -0.95 -13.40 -17.60
CA TYR A 363 -1.37 -13.88 -18.91
C TYR A 363 -2.87 -13.63 -19.12
N GLY A 364 -3.22 -13.29 -20.36
CA GLY A 364 -4.59 -13.28 -20.86
C GLY A 364 -4.84 -14.52 -21.72
N TYR A 365 -5.90 -15.25 -21.37
CA TYR A 365 -6.39 -16.42 -22.08
C TYR A 365 -7.59 -15.99 -22.94
N VAL A 366 -7.35 -15.76 -24.22
CA VAL A 366 -8.34 -15.24 -25.19
C VAL A 366 -9.01 -16.40 -25.92
N SER A 367 -10.25 -16.73 -25.56
CA SER A 367 -10.98 -17.87 -26.13
C SER A 367 -11.71 -17.52 -27.43
N VAL A 368 -11.45 -18.32 -28.46
CA VAL A 368 -11.88 -18.12 -29.85
C VAL A 368 -12.25 -19.46 -30.47
N GLY A 369 -13.50 -19.60 -30.91
CA GLY A 369 -14.03 -20.89 -31.38
C GLY A 369 -13.86 -21.97 -30.31
N ASN A 370 -13.13 -23.05 -30.63
CA ASN A 370 -12.78 -24.12 -29.69
C ASN A 370 -11.29 -24.11 -29.30
N SER A 371 -10.68 -22.93 -29.28
CA SER A 371 -9.27 -22.72 -28.94
C SER A 371 -9.11 -21.50 -28.05
N THR A 372 -7.96 -21.38 -27.39
CA THR A 372 -7.61 -20.24 -26.56
C THR A 372 -6.21 -19.78 -26.89
N ARG A 373 -6.05 -18.52 -27.27
CA ARG A 373 -4.74 -17.88 -27.43
C ARG A 373 -4.23 -17.39 -26.09
N ILE A 374 -2.95 -17.56 -25.84
CA ILE A 374 -2.29 -17.13 -24.61
C ILE A 374 -1.42 -15.92 -24.92
N VAL A 375 -1.75 -14.79 -24.29
CA VAL A 375 -1.03 -13.53 -24.42
C VAL A 375 -0.31 -13.24 -23.11
N ASP A 376 1.00 -13.08 -23.15
CA ASP A 376 1.79 -12.55 -22.04
C ASP A 376 1.74 -11.03 -22.14
N SER A 377 1.11 -10.40 -21.15
CA SER A 377 1.08 -8.93 -21.07
C SER A 377 2.47 -8.35 -20.90
N GLY A 378 3.45 -9.12 -20.43
CA GLY A 378 4.77 -8.63 -20.06
C GLY A 378 4.75 -7.74 -18.80
N GLY A 379 3.70 -7.80 -17.98
CA GLY A 379 3.64 -7.17 -16.66
C GLY A 379 3.25 -8.22 -15.61
N TRP A 380 4.00 -8.32 -14.52
CA TRP A 380 3.62 -9.15 -13.38
C TRP A 380 4.25 -8.64 -12.08
N MET A 381 3.75 -9.13 -10.97
CA MET A 381 4.33 -8.88 -9.66
C MET A 381 4.58 -10.19 -8.92
N VAL A 382 5.51 -10.14 -7.96
CA VAL A 382 5.81 -11.22 -7.03
C VAL A 382 5.67 -10.67 -5.63
N ASP A 383 4.69 -11.17 -4.88
CA ASP A 383 4.37 -10.74 -3.52
C ASP A 383 4.99 -11.71 -2.52
N HIS A 384 5.89 -11.20 -1.69
CA HIS A 384 6.53 -11.94 -0.59
C HIS A 384 5.78 -11.80 0.74
N GLY A 385 4.69 -11.03 0.76
CA GLY A 385 3.87 -10.70 1.93
C GLY A 385 4.39 -9.50 2.71
N ASP A 386 5.71 -9.31 2.80
CA ASP A 386 6.36 -8.15 3.41
C ASP A 386 6.84 -7.09 2.40
N HIS A 387 7.04 -7.48 1.14
CA HIS A 387 7.33 -6.60 0.02
C HIS A 387 6.88 -7.23 -1.30
N VAL A 388 6.81 -6.41 -2.35
CA VAL A 388 6.39 -6.81 -3.70
C VAL A 388 7.45 -6.37 -4.71
N HIS A 389 7.83 -7.27 -5.61
CA HIS A 389 8.63 -6.94 -6.79
C HIS A 389 7.73 -6.81 -8.02
N TYR A 390 7.91 -5.75 -8.80
CA TYR A 390 7.20 -5.57 -10.06
C TYR A 390 8.16 -5.82 -11.22
N TYR A 391 7.67 -6.49 -12.25
CA TYR A 391 8.46 -6.84 -13.41
C TYR A 391 7.79 -6.41 -14.70
N ARG A 392 8.63 -5.99 -15.64
CA ARG A 392 8.24 -5.59 -16.99
C ARG A 392 9.04 -6.39 -18.01
N ALA A 393 8.37 -6.88 -19.03
CA ALA A 393 8.93 -7.48 -20.23
C ALA A 393 8.14 -7.03 -21.48
N PRO A 394 8.66 -7.31 -22.69
CA PRO A 394 7.91 -7.12 -23.92
C PRO A 394 6.63 -7.96 -23.95
N VAL A 395 5.56 -7.39 -24.49
CA VAL A 395 4.31 -8.11 -24.80
C VAL A 395 4.58 -9.18 -25.85
N ARG A 396 4.00 -10.37 -25.68
CA ARG A 396 4.14 -11.46 -26.66
C ARG A 396 2.94 -12.39 -26.69
N GLU A 397 2.66 -12.95 -27.86
CA GLU A 397 1.81 -14.12 -27.99
C GLU A 397 2.64 -15.37 -27.68
N VAL A 398 2.16 -16.20 -26.74
CA VAL A 398 2.87 -17.42 -26.32
C VAL A 398 2.49 -18.61 -27.21
N GLY A 399 1.22 -18.71 -27.59
CA GLY A 399 0.73 -19.79 -28.43
C GLY A 399 -0.78 -20.03 -28.27
N THR A 400 -1.25 -21.18 -28.76
CA THR A 400 -2.66 -21.56 -28.72
C THR A 400 -2.85 -22.90 -27.99
N LEU A 401 -3.87 -22.95 -27.14
CA LEU A 401 -4.36 -24.12 -26.42
C LEU A 401 -5.70 -24.58 -26.99
N GLY A 402 -5.97 -25.89 -27.00
CA GLY A 402 -7.28 -26.43 -27.35
C GLY A 402 -8.31 -26.25 -26.23
N GLY A 403 -9.54 -25.89 -26.58
CA GLY A 403 -10.65 -25.64 -25.66
C GLY A 403 -10.85 -24.16 -25.32
N GLN A 404 -12.03 -23.83 -24.77
CA GLN A 404 -12.37 -22.49 -24.31
C GLN A 404 -12.13 -22.38 -22.81
N VAL A 405 -11.24 -21.48 -22.40
CA VAL A 405 -10.92 -21.22 -20.99
C VAL A 405 -11.98 -20.31 -20.38
N VAL A 406 -12.59 -20.75 -19.28
CA VAL A 406 -13.60 -20.00 -18.52
C VAL A 406 -13.09 -19.47 -17.18
N ALA A 407 -12.01 -20.03 -16.66
CA ALA A 407 -11.31 -19.55 -15.47
C ALA A 407 -9.83 -19.95 -15.52
N ALA A 408 -8.96 -19.13 -14.95
CA ALA A 408 -7.53 -19.40 -14.84
C ALA A 408 -7.04 -19.04 -13.44
N HIS A 409 -6.30 -19.96 -12.82
CA HIS A 409 -5.68 -19.74 -11.52
C HIS A 409 -4.27 -20.30 -11.56
N SER A 410 -3.30 -19.51 -11.12
CA SER A 410 -1.89 -19.84 -11.29
C SER A 410 -1.13 -19.63 -9.97
N ASP A 411 -0.12 -20.46 -9.76
CA ASP A 411 0.94 -20.26 -8.77
C ASP A 411 2.30 -20.26 -9.51
N PRO A 412 3.44 -20.11 -8.81
CA PRO A 412 4.76 -20.10 -9.45
C PRO A 412 5.14 -21.39 -10.20
N VAL A 413 4.40 -22.49 -10.06
CA VAL A 413 4.73 -23.81 -10.61
C VAL A 413 3.71 -24.27 -11.65
N LEU A 414 2.42 -24.00 -11.46
CA LEU A 414 1.35 -24.45 -12.34
C LEU A 414 0.37 -23.32 -12.67
N ALA A 415 -0.13 -23.33 -13.90
CA ALA A 415 -1.36 -22.63 -14.27
C ALA A 415 -2.48 -23.66 -14.49
N ALA A 416 -3.56 -23.55 -13.72
CA ALA A 416 -4.76 -24.37 -13.84
C ALA A 416 -5.83 -23.62 -14.65
N LEU A 417 -6.09 -24.10 -15.87
CA LEU A 417 -7.02 -23.49 -16.80
C LEU A 417 -8.28 -24.35 -16.89
N VAL A 418 -9.38 -23.84 -16.35
CA VAL A 418 -10.67 -24.54 -16.40
C VAL A 418 -11.34 -24.23 -17.73
N LEU A 419 -11.72 -25.28 -18.44
CA LEU A 419 -12.37 -25.23 -19.74
C LEU A 419 -13.90 -25.21 -19.60
N GLU A 420 -14.58 -24.76 -20.65
CA GLU A 420 -16.06 -24.72 -20.73
C GLU A 420 -16.71 -26.11 -20.60
N ASP A 421 -16.02 -27.17 -21.02
CA ASP A 421 -16.46 -28.56 -20.87
C ASP A 421 -16.29 -29.12 -19.43
N GLY A 422 -15.76 -28.30 -18.51
CA GLY A 422 -15.52 -28.63 -17.11
C GLY A 422 -14.20 -29.35 -16.85
N ALA A 423 -13.37 -29.63 -17.86
CA ALA A 423 -12.02 -30.13 -17.65
C ALA A 423 -11.09 -29.01 -17.17
N THR A 424 -10.06 -29.36 -16.39
CA THR A 424 -8.98 -28.44 -16.03
C THR A 424 -7.67 -28.90 -16.66
N VAL A 425 -7.04 -28.02 -17.43
CA VAL A 425 -5.70 -28.23 -18.01
C VAL A 425 -4.67 -27.64 -17.07
N LEU A 426 -3.65 -28.41 -16.73
CA LEU A 426 -2.52 -27.97 -15.91
C LEU A 426 -1.34 -27.68 -16.83
N LEU A 427 -0.92 -26.42 -16.90
CA LEU A 427 0.26 -26.00 -17.64
C LEU A 427 1.45 -25.82 -16.70
N ASP A 428 2.65 -26.15 -17.18
CA ASP A 428 3.91 -25.85 -16.50
C ASP A 428 4.16 -24.33 -16.55
N ARG A 429 4.16 -23.68 -15.38
CA ARG A 429 4.32 -22.22 -15.31
C ARG A 429 5.72 -21.76 -15.76
N PRO A 430 6.82 -22.39 -15.31
CA PRO A 430 8.16 -22.06 -15.80
C PRO A 430 8.31 -22.17 -17.33
N ALA A 431 7.74 -23.21 -17.95
CA ALA A 431 7.74 -23.36 -19.40
C ALA A 431 6.96 -22.23 -20.09
N LEU A 432 5.82 -21.83 -19.52
CA LEU A 432 5.01 -20.72 -20.01
C LEU A 432 5.78 -19.39 -19.93
N ASP A 433 6.49 -19.16 -18.84
CA ASP A 433 7.35 -18.00 -18.63
C ASP A 433 8.51 -17.95 -19.63
N GLN A 434 8.98 -19.09 -20.12
CA GLN A 434 9.95 -19.19 -21.21
C GLN A 434 9.33 -19.08 -22.60
N GLY A 435 7.99 -19.03 -22.72
CA GLY A 435 7.28 -18.88 -24.00
C GLY A 435 6.87 -20.18 -24.66
N SER A 436 6.74 -21.27 -23.88
CA SER A 436 6.34 -22.58 -24.38
C SER A 436 5.13 -23.12 -23.61
N ILE A 437 4.20 -23.76 -24.30
CA ILE A 437 3.02 -24.36 -23.68
C ILE A 437 3.31 -25.84 -23.43
N VAL A 438 3.50 -26.20 -22.16
CA VAL A 438 3.73 -27.59 -21.74
C VAL A 438 2.58 -28.03 -20.82
N GLU A 439 1.75 -28.95 -21.30
CA GLU A 439 0.67 -29.55 -20.50
C GLU A 439 1.29 -30.60 -19.54
N ARG A 440 1.17 -30.36 -18.24
CA ARG A 440 1.60 -31.26 -17.16
C ARG A 440 0.58 -32.35 -16.86
N GLY A 441 -0.69 -32.06 -17.15
CA GLY A 441 -1.78 -32.99 -16.95
C GLY A 441 -3.14 -32.37 -17.22
N ARG A 442 -4.16 -33.22 -17.18
CA ARG A 442 -5.56 -32.84 -17.40
C ARG A 442 -6.45 -33.56 -16.41
N ILE A 443 -7.36 -32.81 -15.81
CA ILE A 443 -8.37 -33.33 -14.89
C ILE A 443 -9.73 -33.22 -15.59
N THR A 444 -10.39 -34.35 -15.80
CA THR A 444 -11.67 -34.42 -16.51
C THR A 444 -12.84 -34.17 -15.55
N GLY A 445 -13.80 -33.34 -15.96
CA GLY A 445 -15.06 -33.14 -15.25
C GLY A 445 -14.92 -32.53 -13.84
N ALA A 446 -13.83 -31.83 -13.57
CA ALA A 446 -13.58 -31.20 -12.28
C ALA A 446 -12.85 -29.87 -12.46
N ALA A 447 -13.30 -28.87 -11.70
CA ALA A 447 -12.62 -27.59 -11.61
C ALA A 447 -11.49 -27.68 -10.60
N ALA A 448 -10.29 -27.24 -10.99
CA ALA A 448 -9.15 -27.23 -10.10
C ALA A 448 -8.50 -25.84 -10.00
N LEU A 449 -7.92 -25.55 -8.83
CA LEU A 449 -7.14 -24.32 -8.60
C LEU A 449 -5.94 -24.63 -7.69
N PRO A 450 -4.75 -24.05 -7.97
CA PRO A 450 -3.59 -24.19 -7.12
C PRO A 450 -3.75 -23.33 -5.86
N TYR A 451 -3.41 -23.90 -4.71
CA TYR A 451 -3.43 -23.22 -3.41
C TYR A 451 -2.50 -23.92 -2.41
N ALA A 452 -1.69 -23.16 -1.69
CA ALA A 452 -0.76 -23.65 -0.66
C ALA A 452 0.09 -24.86 -1.12
N ALA A 453 0.74 -24.72 -2.28
CA ALA A 453 1.56 -25.76 -2.93
C ALA A 453 0.83 -27.07 -3.32
N HIS A 454 -0.51 -27.07 -3.28
CA HIS A 454 -1.36 -28.20 -3.64
C HIS A 454 -2.36 -27.78 -4.71
N LEU A 455 -3.09 -28.77 -5.23
CA LEU A 455 -4.19 -28.56 -6.16
C LEU A 455 -5.51 -28.91 -5.46
N LEU A 456 -6.42 -27.94 -5.35
CA LEU A 456 -7.76 -28.20 -4.86
C LEU A 456 -8.67 -28.54 -6.04
N VAL A 457 -9.29 -29.71 -6.00
CA VAL A 457 -10.09 -30.26 -7.11
C VAL A 457 -11.53 -30.46 -6.64
N ALA A 458 -12.44 -29.68 -7.20
CA ALA A 458 -13.87 -29.79 -6.93
C ALA A 458 -14.53 -30.74 -7.94
N THR A 459 -14.98 -31.90 -7.45
CA THR A 459 -15.62 -32.96 -8.27
C THR A 459 -16.92 -33.40 -7.59
N GLY A 460 -18.06 -33.28 -8.29
CA GLY A 460 -19.36 -33.51 -7.69
C GLY A 460 -19.56 -32.62 -6.46
N ASP A 461 -19.93 -33.19 -5.32
CA ASP A 461 -20.17 -32.45 -4.08
C ASP A 461 -18.96 -32.37 -3.14
N LYS A 462 -17.78 -32.77 -3.61
CA LYS A 462 -16.56 -32.90 -2.78
C LYS A 462 -15.44 -32.02 -3.32
N VAL A 463 -14.62 -31.53 -2.39
CA VAL A 463 -13.34 -30.88 -2.69
C VAL A 463 -12.22 -31.76 -2.19
N GLU A 464 -11.38 -32.22 -3.10
CA GLU A 464 -10.19 -33.01 -2.82
C GLU A 464 -8.95 -32.13 -2.83
N VAL A 465 -8.02 -32.42 -1.93
CA VAL A 465 -6.66 -31.88 -1.94
C VAL A 465 -5.79 -32.90 -2.65
N ARG A 466 -5.12 -32.47 -3.71
CA ARG A 466 -4.19 -33.28 -4.48
C ARG A 466 -2.81 -32.63 -4.54
N THR A 467 -1.79 -33.42 -4.80
CA THR A 467 -0.46 -32.91 -5.16
C THR A 467 -0.52 -32.21 -6.51
N ARG A 468 0.52 -31.44 -6.85
CA ARG A 468 0.66 -30.79 -8.15
C ARG A 468 0.68 -31.78 -9.33
N ASP A 469 1.12 -33.01 -9.08
CA ASP A 469 1.08 -34.11 -10.06
C ASP A 469 -0.23 -34.94 -9.97
N ASN A 470 -1.27 -34.36 -9.37
CA ASN A 470 -2.64 -34.90 -9.31
C ASN A 470 -2.80 -36.19 -8.48
N ALA A 471 -1.91 -36.46 -7.52
CA ALA A 471 -2.08 -37.56 -6.57
C ALA A 471 -2.94 -37.13 -5.37
N ALA A 472 -3.87 -37.97 -4.92
CA ALA A 472 -4.75 -37.65 -3.80
C ALA A 472 -3.99 -37.53 -2.47
N VAL A 473 -4.27 -36.47 -1.69
CA VAL A 473 -3.70 -36.23 -0.36
C VAL A 473 -4.78 -36.40 0.73
N THR A 474 -5.86 -35.62 0.63
CA THR A 474 -6.99 -35.68 1.56
C THR A 474 -8.26 -35.18 0.89
N THR A 475 -9.41 -35.36 1.55
CA THR A 475 -10.70 -34.82 1.13
C THR A 475 -11.21 -33.88 2.20
N ILE A 476 -11.68 -32.70 1.79
CA ILE A 476 -12.28 -31.74 2.72
C ILE A 476 -13.59 -32.33 3.26
N ALA A 477 -13.72 -32.38 4.58
CA ALA A 477 -14.86 -33.00 5.25
C ALA A 477 -16.19 -32.27 4.97
N GLU A 478 -16.13 -30.94 4.88
CA GLU A 478 -17.29 -30.11 4.57
C GLU A 478 -17.62 -30.19 3.06
N PRO A 479 -18.85 -30.59 2.67
CA PRO A 479 -19.21 -30.74 1.27
C PRO A 479 -19.37 -29.38 0.57
N CYS A 480 -19.22 -29.36 -0.75
CA CYS A 480 -19.60 -28.23 -1.60
C CYS A 480 -20.52 -28.72 -2.70
N HIS A 481 -21.83 -28.66 -2.45
CA HIS A 481 -22.84 -29.09 -3.41
C HIS A 481 -22.84 -28.20 -4.65
N ASP A 482 -22.83 -28.79 -5.85
CA ASP A 482 -22.80 -28.09 -7.15
C ASP A 482 -21.77 -26.93 -7.17
N PRO A 483 -20.46 -27.24 -7.13
CA PRO A 483 -19.41 -26.23 -7.01
C PRO A 483 -19.37 -25.33 -8.26
N ARG A 484 -19.65 -24.04 -8.06
CA ARG A 484 -19.65 -22.98 -9.07
C ARG A 484 -18.91 -21.77 -8.53
N GLY A 485 -18.20 -21.04 -9.38
CA GLY A 485 -17.36 -19.93 -8.91
C GLY A 485 -16.17 -20.40 -8.09
N ARG A 486 -15.06 -19.71 -8.26
CA ARG A 486 -13.78 -20.08 -7.67
C ARG A 486 -12.90 -18.85 -7.55
N ALA A 487 -12.21 -18.74 -6.43
CA ALA A 487 -11.32 -17.64 -6.17
C ALA A 487 -10.21 -18.08 -5.22
N VAL A 488 -9.03 -17.48 -5.38
CA VAL A 488 -7.98 -17.53 -4.36
C VAL A 488 -7.94 -16.17 -3.68
N THR A 489 -7.98 -16.19 -2.35
CA THR A 489 -7.90 -14.99 -1.50
C THR A 489 -6.71 -15.13 -0.56
N ARG A 490 -6.26 -14.02 0.04
CA ARG A 490 -5.26 -14.07 1.12
C ARG A 490 -5.70 -14.86 2.36
N ARG A 491 -6.98 -15.25 2.44
CA ARG A 491 -7.59 -15.97 3.56
C ARG A 491 -7.89 -17.43 3.26
N GLY A 492 -7.71 -17.89 2.03
CA GLY A 492 -8.12 -19.22 1.60
C GLY A 492 -8.57 -19.28 0.15
N ALA A 493 -8.64 -20.51 -0.36
CA ALA A 493 -9.32 -20.80 -1.62
C ALA A 493 -10.83 -20.88 -1.37
N VAL A 494 -11.62 -20.32 -2.27
CA VAL A 494 -13.08 -20.24 -2.14
C VAL A 494 -13.72 -20.96 -3.32
N PHE A 495 -14.66 -21.85 -3.01
CA PHE A 495 -15.58 -22.46 -3.97
C PHE A 495 -16.99 -21.98 -3.66
N GLY A 496 -17.71 -21.44 -4.64
CA GLY A 496 -19.14 -21.19 -4.47
C GLY A 496 -19.87 -22.53 -4.55
N CYS A 497 -20.90 -22.68 -3.73
CA CYS A 497 -21.69 -23.89 -3.61
C CYS A 497 -23.18 -23.53 -3.68
N ALA A 498 -24.03 -24.51 -3.93
CA ALA A 498 -25.48 -24.35 -3.94
C ALA A 498 -26.04 -23.69 -2.65
N ASP A 499 -25.37 -23.93 -1.52
CA ASP A 499 -25.76 -23.50 -0.18
C ASP A 499 -24.90 -22.34 0.39
N GLY A 500 -23.97 -21.78 -0.39
CA GLY A 500 -23.12 -20.66 0.03
C GLY A 500 -21.74 -20.69 -0.60
N ALA A 501 -20.69 -20.63 0.21
CA ALA A 501 -19.31 -20.83 -0.21
C ALA A 501 -18.55 -21.74 0.75
N LEU A 502 -17.70 -22.60 0.22
CA LEU A 502 -16.72 -23.37 0.96
C LEU A 502 -15.36 -22.65 0.88
N VAL A 503 -14.83 -22.25 2.04
CA VAL A 503 -13.49 -21.67 2.17
C VAL A 503 -12.55 -22.76 2.64
N VAL A 504 -11.54 -23.07 1.85
CA VAL A 504 -10.49 -24.04 2.16
C VAL A 504 -9.23 -23.29 2.57
N THR A 505 -8.71 -23.62 3.74
CA THR A 505 -7.48 -23.08 4.31
C THR A 505 -6.55 -24.21 4.71
N GLY A 506 -5.26 -24.06 4.46
CA GLY A 506 -4.30 -25.08 4.84
C GLY A 506 -2.88 -24.74 4.39
N ASP A 507 -1.94 -25.44 4.98
CA ASP A 507 -0.51 -25.41 4.65
C ASP A 507 0.10 -26.78 4.96
N GLU A 508 1.22 -27.12 4.30
CA GLU A 508 2.00 -28.34 4.53
C GLU A 508 1.19 -29.65 4.60
N GLY A 509 0.12 -29.77 3.80
CA GLY A 509 -0.72 -30.97 3.73
C GLY A 509 -1.84 -31.03 4.77
N ASN A 510 -1.95 -30.06 5.68
CA ASN A 510 -3.06 -29.95 6.62
C ASN A 510 -4.09 -28.93 6.12
N PHE A 511 -5.24 -29.43 5.64
CA PHE A 511 -6.29 -28.61 5.05
C PHE A 511 -7.62 -28.75 5.79
N THR A 512 -8.30 -27.62 5.91
CA THR A 512 -9.61 -27.51 6.57
C THR A 512 -10.57 -26.74 5.67
N GLY A 513 -11.84 -27.15 5.69
CA GLY A 513 -12.92 -26.49 4.98
C GLY A 513 -13.89 -25.83 5.95
N GLN A 514 -14.30 -24.61 5.65
CA GLN A 514 -15.31 -23.88 6.38
C GLN A 514 -16.42 -23.41 5.44
N LYS A 515 -17.66 -23.84 5.70
CA LYS A 515 -18.84 -23.37 4.98
C LYS A 515 -19.28 -21.99 5.50
N ILE A 516 -19.49 -21.05 4.58
CA ILE A 516 -20.16 -19.77 4.79
C ILE A 516 -21.50 -19.84 4.03
N ARG A 517 -22.59 -20.06 4.75
CA ARG A 517 -23.92 -20.27 4.15
C ARG A 517 -24.54 -18.97 3.68
N TYR A 518 -25.34 -19.04 2.61
CA TYR A 518 -26.25 -17.95 2.28
C TYR A 518 -27.19 -17.65 3.46
N PRO A 519 -27.68 -16.40 3.60
CA PRO A 519 -28.56 -16.03 4.71
C PRO A 519 -29.94 -16.70 4.63
N ALA A 520 -30.34 -17.15 3.43
CA ALA A 520 -31.56 -17.89 3.16
C ALA A 520 -31.33 -18.79 1.93
N ASP A 521 -32.29 -19.66 1.60
CA ASP A 521 -32.23 -20.48 0.39
C ASP A 521 -32.23 -19.60 -0.86
N VAL A 522 -31.26 -19.83 -1.75
CA VAL A 522 -31.06 -19.05 -2.98
C VAL A 522 -31.41 -19.91 -4.21
N ALA A 523 -32.28 -19.36 -5.06
CA ALA A 523 -32.66 -19.98 -6.32
C ALA A 523 -31.44 -20.17 -7.24
N ALA A 524 -31.44 -21.21 -8.08
CA ALA A 524 -30.28 -21.55 -8.90
C ALA A 524 -29.76 -20.40 -9.78
N ALA A 525 -30.66 -19.55 -10.29
CA ALA A 525 -30.33 -18.40 -11.13
C ALA A 525 -29.66 -17.24 -10.36
N ASP A 526 -29.84 -17.19 -9.04
CA ASP A 526 -29.35 -16.10 -8.19
C ASP A 526 -28.09 -16.49 -7.41
N ARG A 527 -27.58 -17.72 -7.58
CA ARG A 527 -26.36 -18.21 -6.90
C ARG A 527 -25.10 -17.60 -7.50
N ALA A 528 -24.10 -17.40 -6.64
CA ALA A 528 -22.77 -16.98 -7.09
C ALA A 528 -22.11 -18.09 -7.93
N VAL A 529 -22.05 -17.90 -9.25
CA VAL A 529 -21.42 -18.86 -10.20
C VAL A 529 -20.04 -18.41 -10.71
N GLU A 530 -19.68 -17.15 -10.47
CA GLU A 530 -18.43 -16.52 -10.85
C GLU A 530 -18.10 -15.47 -9.79
N PHE A 531 -16.86 -15.45 -9.31
CA PHE A 531 -16.38 -14.44 -8.38
C PHE A 531 -15.52 -13.43 -9.11
N THR A 532 -15.74 -12.16 -8.82
CA THR A 532 -14.90 -11.05 -9.23
C THR A 532 -14.37 -10.33 -7.99
N HIS A 533 -13.07 -10.05 -8.01
CA HIS A 533 -12.35 -9.37 -6.94
C HIS A 533 -11.00 -8.91 -7.45
N ARG A 534 -10.41 -7.91 -6.80
CA ARG A 534 -8.98 -7.66 -6.90
C ARG A 534 -8.18 -8.87 -6.36
N PRO A 535 -7.12 -9.33 -7.05
CA PRO A 535 -6.24 -10.39 -6.54
C PRO A 535 -5.82 -10.17 -5.08
N GLY A 536 -5.80 -11.26 -4.29
CA GLY A 536 -5.48 -11.21 -2.86
C GLY A 536 -6.59 -10.70 -1.93
N SER A 537 -7.63 -10.03 -2.45
CA SER A 537 -8.78 -9.57 -1.65
C SER A 537 -9.48 -10.72 -0.91
N ALA A 538 -9.89 -10.48 0.34
CA ALA A 538 -10.74 -11.37 1.14
C ALA A 538 -12.24 -11.09 0.99
N THR A 539 -12.60 -10.12 0.14
CA THR A 539 -13.97 -9.75 -0.21
C THR A 539 -14.19 -10.04 -1.68
N LEU A 540 -15.17 -10.88 -1.96
CA LEU A 540 -15.53 -11.34 -3.30
C LEU A 540 -16.90 -10.79 -3.67
N THR A 541 -17.09 -10.48 -4.94
CA THR A 541 -18.42 -10.14 -5.49
C THR A 541 -18.86 -11.16 -6.51
N ALA A 542 -20.17 -11.35 -6.65
CA ALA A 542 -20.76 -12.21 -7.66
C ALA A 542 -22.13 -11.68 -8.06
N ARG A 543 -22.53 -11.80 -9.33
CA ARG A 543 -23.89 -11.43 -9.75
C ARG A 543 -24.92 -12.33 -9.07
N ALA A 544 -26.09 -11.76 -8.77
CA ALA A 544 -27.22 -12.43 -8.11
C ALA A 544 -28.46 -12.40 -9.03
N GLY A 545 -28.34 -13.01 -10.21
CA GLY A 545 -29.39 -13.00 -11.22
C GLY A 545 -29.85 -11.58 -11.57
N GLU A 546 -31.17 -11.36 -11.57
CA GLU A 546 -31.79 -10.06 -11.82
C GLU A 546 -31.96 -9.22 -10.53
N GLN A 547 -31.61 -9.76 -9.35
CA GLN A 547 -31.83 -9.09 -8.06
C GLN A 547 -30.75 -8.05 -7.73
N GLY A 548 -29.55 -8.21 -8.29
CA GLY A 548 -28.40 -7.38 -7.99
C GLY A 548 -27.11 -8.19 -7.91
N PHE A 549 -26.36 -8.05 -6.80
CA PHE A 549 -25.12 -8.79 -6.61
C PHE A 549 -24.86 -9.19 -5.15
N TRP A 550 -24.20 -10.33 -4.99
CA TRP A 550 -23.68 -10.82 -3.73
C TRP A 550 -22.32 -10.23 -3.42
N THR A 551 -22.08 -9.98 -2.14
CA THR A 551 -20.76 -9.77 -1.55
C THR A 551 -20.50 -10.87 -0.52
N LEU A 552 -19.38 -11.55 -0.64
CA LEU A 552 -18.87 -12.52 0.33
C LEU A 552 -17.65 -11.93 1.04
N ASP A 553 -17.77 -11.62 2.33
CA ASP A 553 -16.61 -11.26 3.17
C ASP A 553 -16.14 -12.53 3.89
N VAL A 554 -15.02 -13.09 3.42
CA VAL A 554 -14.44 -14.33 3.94
C VAL A 554 -14.02 -14.20 5.40
N ARG A 555 -13.60 -12.99 5.82
CA ARG A 555 -13.18 -12.72 7.20
C ARG A 555 -14.37 -12.64 8.14
N LYS A 556 -15.40 -11.88 7.76
CA LYS A 556 -16.64 -11.72 8.56
C LYS A 556 -17.56 -12.94 8.46
N LYS A 557 -17.28 -13.85 7.51
CA LYS A 557 -18.04 -15.08 7.27
C LYS A 557 -19.51 -14.80 7.00
N ASN A 558 -19.78 -13.80 6.17
CA ASN A 558 -21.14 -13.43 5.83
C ASN A 558 -21.27 -13.15 4.33
N TRP A 559 -22.50 -13.35 3.87
CA TRP A 559 -22.98 -12.91 2.57
C TRP A 559 -23.87 -11.70 2.75
N THR A 560 -23.75 -10.74 1.85
CA THR A 560 -24.64 -9.57 1.78
C THR A 560 -25.15 -9.43 0.36
N LEU A 561 -26.46 -9.22 0.19
CA LEU A 561 -27.08 -8.93 -1.10
C LEU A 561 -27.26 -7.42 -1.24
N ALA A 562 -26.67 -6.83 -2.27
CA ALA A 562 -27.00 -5.49 -2.70
C ALA A 562 -28.09 -5.59 -3.77
N GLN A 563 -29.27 -5.02 -3.50
CA GLN A 563 -30.36 -4.98 -4.46
C GLN A 563 -30.22 -3.74 -5.35
N VAL A 564 -30.00 -3.99 -6.64
CA VAL A 564 -29.88 -2.98 -7.68
C VAL A 564 -30.33 -3.62 -9.00
N GLY A 565 -30.77 -2.83 -9.97
CA GLY A 565 -31.27 -3.32 -11.26
C GLY A 565 -30.31 -4.30 -11.96
N PRO A 566 -30.72 -4.91 -13.09
CA PRO A 566 -29.98 -6.01 -13.71
C PRO A 566 -28.48 -5.70 -13.88
N VAL A 567 -27.64 -6.36 -13.08
CA VAL A 567 -26.20 -6.10 -13.00
C VAL A 567 -25.50 -6.84 -14.14
N VAL A 568 -24.76 -6.11 -14.97
CA VAL A 568 -23.98 -6.70 -16.06
C VAL A 568 -22.54 -6.97 -15.63
N ALA A 569 -21.99 -6.16 -14.73
CA ALA A 569 -20.66 -6.33 -14.17
C ALA A 569 -20.60 -5.86 -12.72
N VAL A 570 -19.81 -6.56 -11.91
CA VAL A 570 -19.59 -6.24 -10.49
C VAL A 570 -18.13 -6.50 -10.14
N ASN A 571 -17.55 -5.66 -9.30
CA ASN A 571 -16.20 -5.91 -8.75
C ASN A 571 -15.97 -5.11 -7.46
N THR A 572 -14.87 -5.39 -6.76
CA THR A 572 -14.42 -4.66 -5.57
C THR A 572 -12.89 -4.66 -5.47
N ALA A 573 -12.32 -3.53 -5.03
CA ALA A 573 -10.89 -3.45 -4.68
C ALA A 573 -10.55 -4.26 -3.42
N GLY A 574 -11.58 -4.68 -2.68
CA GLY A 574 -11.47 -5.61 -1.57
C GLY A 574 -11.91 -5.06 -0.23
N GLU A 575 -11.16 -5.38 0.80
CA GLU A 575 -11.60 -5.22 2.18
C GLU A 575 -11.84 -3.74 2.55
N GLY A 576 -13.08 -3.40 2.91
CA GLY A 576 -13.46 -2.04 3.28
C GLY A 576 -13.49 -1.04 2.11
N ALA A 577 -13.20 -1.50 0.90
CA ALA A 577 -13.31 -0.70 -0.31
C ALA A 577 -14.73 -0.68 -0.86
N THR A 578 -15.06 0.38 -1.59
CA THR A 578 -16.34 0.55 -2.27
C THR A 578 -16.65 -0.64 -3.19
N LEU A 579 -17.88 -1.14 -3.13
CA LEU A 579 -18.38 -2.16 -4.06
C LEU A 579 -18.87 -1.46 -5.32
N LEU A 580 -18.55 -1.98 -6.50
CA LEU A 580 -18.92 -1.39 -7.78
C LEU A 580 -19.85 -2.31 -8.56
N ALA A 581 -20.94 -1.77 -9.08
CA ALA A 581 -21.84 -2.49 -9.98
C ALA A 581 -22.25 -1.63 -11.15
N LEU A 582 -22.19 -2.19 -12.36
CA LEU A 582 -22.68 -1.58 -13.59
C LEU A 582 -23.98 -2.27 -13.98
N THR A 583 -25.03 -1.49 -14.17
CA THR A 583 -26.37 -1.96 -14.55
C THR A 583 -26.59 -1.89 -16.05
N ARG A 584 -27.60 -2.62 -16.55
CA ARG A 584 -27.90 -2.71 -17.99
C ARG A 584 -28.26 -1.36 -18.63
N ASP A 585 -28.77 -0.40 -17.86
CA ASP A 585 -29.05 0.96 -18.30
C ASP A 585 -27.81 1.85 -18.43
N GLY A 586 -26.61 1.31 -18.16
CA GLY A 586 -25.33 2.01 -18.35
C GLY A 586 -24.88 2.84 -17.14
N VAL A 587 -25.58 2.71 -16.01
CA VAL A 587 -25.25 3.43 -14.78
C VAL A 587 -24.22 2.63 -13.96
N LEU A 588 -23.13 3.29 -13.57
CA LEU A 588 -22.16 2.76 -12.62
C LEU A 588 -22.56 3.20 -11.21
N HIS A 589 -22.80 2.23 -10.34
CA HIS A 589 -23.19 2.40 -8.95
C HIS A 589 -22.03 2.04 -8.03
N SER A 590 -21.96 2.72 -6.89
CA SER A 590 -21.03 2.42 -5.82
C SER A 590 -21.79 2.21 -4.50
N PHE A 591 -21.35 1.24 -3.71
CA PHE A 591 -22.02 0.83 -2.48
C PHE A 591 -21.05 0.76 -1.31
N ASP A 592 -21.57 1.05 -0.12
CA ASP A 592 -20.85 0.88 1.12
C ASP A 592 -20.64 -0.62 1.42
N PRO A 593 -19.40 -1.08 1.64
CA PRO A 593 -19.09 -2.49 1.83
C PRO A 593 -19.62 -3.09 3.14
N GLY A 594 -19.99 -2.26 4.12
CA GLY A 594 -20.54 -2.72 5.40
C GLY A 594 -22.05 -2.94 5.36
N THR A 595 -22.76 -2.09 4.63
CA THR A 595 -24.23 -2.04 4.61
C THR A 595 -24.85 -2.46 3.28
N ALA A 596 -24.04 -2.59 2.22
CA ALA A 596 -24.48 -2.83 0.84
C ALA A 596 -25.51 -1.81 0.33
N ARG A 597 -25.51 -0.60 0.90
CA ARG A 597 -26.35 0.51 0.46
C ARG A 597 -25.60 1.35 -0.57
N GLU A 598 -26.32 1.79 -1.60
CA GLU A 598 -25.79 2.70 -2.60
C GLU A 598 -25.33 3.99 -1.94
N THR A 599 -24.13 4.43 -2.30
CA THR A 599 -23.52 5.68 -1.83
C THR A 599 -23.44 6.73 -2.93
N THR A 600 -23.18 6.33 -4.17
CA THR A 600 -23.21 7.22 -5.34
C THR A 600 -23.48 6.44 -6.63
N GLN A 601 -23.90 7.16 -7.68
CA GLN A 601 -24.11 6.61 -9.02
C GLN A 601 -23.75 7.64 -10.09
N VAL A 602 -23.29 7.16 -11.25
CA VAL A 602 -22.93 7.98 -12.41
C VAL A 602 -23.41 7.27 -13.67
N ALA A 603 -24.16 7.97 -14.53
CA ALA A 603 -24.45 7.50 -15.88
C ALA A 603 -23.14 7.50 -16.69
N LEU A 604 -22.60 6.32 -16.96
CA LEU A 604 -21.26 6.15 -17.54
C LEU A 604 -21.34 5.69 -19.00
N LEU A 605 -22.22 4.73 -19.29
CA LEU A 605 -22.43 4.16 -20.61
C LEU A 605 -23.84 4.49 -21.13
N GLU A 606 -24.05 4.27 -22.43
CA GLU A 606 -25.42 4.18 -22.95
C GLU A 606 -26.06 2.87 -22.47
N PRO A 607 -27.41 2.82 -22.40
CA PRO A 607 -28.13 1.57 -22.17
C PRO A 607 -27.68 0.47 -23.12
N LEU A 608 -27.38 -0.70 -22.56
CA LEU A 608 -26.87 -1.83 -23.32
C LEU A 608 -27.98 -2.45 -24.16
N ALA A 609 -27.74 -2.55 -25.47
CA ALA A 609 -28.62 -3.25 -26.38
C ALA A 609 -28.66 -4.76 -26.07
N ASP A 610 -29.80 -5.40 -26.34
CA ASP A 610 -29.94 -6.84 -26.15
C ASP A 610 -28.93 -7.62 -27.03
N GLY A 611 -28.22 -8.56 -26.39
CA GLY A 611 -27.18 -9.36 -27.05
C GLY A 611 -25.82 -8.66 -27.20
N ALA A 612 -25.67 -7.41 -26.75
CA ALA A 612 -24.37 -6.74 -26.70
C ALA A 612 -23.40 -7.48 -25.76
N ALA A 613 -22.09 -7.38 -26.03
CA ALA A 613 -21.07 -7.85 -25.10
C ALA A 613 -21.22 -7.08 -23.77
N ALA A 614 -21.30 -7.80 -22.65
CA ALA A 614 -21.33 -7.16 -21.34
C ALA A 614 -19.99 -6.45 -21.10
N PRO A 615 -20.01 -5.18 -20.69
CA PRO A 615 -18.82 -4.52 -20.16
C PRO A 615 -18.27 -5.28 -18.95
N ALA A 616 -17.01 -5.04 -18.63
CA ALA A 616 -16.33 -5.52 -17.44
C ALA A 616 -16.01 -4.33 -16.52
N ILE A 617 -15.87 -4.61 -15.24
CA ILE A 617 -15.26 -3.72 -14.25
C ILE A 617 -14.00 -4.43 -13.77
N LEU A 618 -12.84 -3.87 -14.06
CA LEU A 618 -11.56 -4.30 -13.49
C LEU A 618 -11.17 -3.31 -12.39
N VAL A 619 -10.51 -3.77 -11.34
CA VAL A 619 -10.26 -2.93 -10.16
C VAL A 619 -8.88 -3.23 -9.61
N ASP A 620 -8.06 -2.18 -9.54
CA ASP A 620 -6.76 -2.17 -8.90
C ASP A 620 -6.86 -1.55 -7.49
N SER A 621 -5.74 -1.33 -6.81
CA SER A 621 -5.72 -0.76 -5.46
C SER A 621 -6.19 0.71 -5.35
N GLN A 622 -6.30 1.45 -6.46
CA GLN A 622 -6.53 2.89 -6.54
C GLN A 622 -7.63 3.32 -7.54
N ARG A 623 -7.91 2.52 -8.56
CA ARG A 623 -8.72 2.82 -9.74
C ARG A 623 -9.54 1.61 -10.20
N ALA A 624 -10.62 1.91 -10.91
CA ALA A 624 -11.41 0.92 -11.61
C ALA A 624 -11.45 1.25 -13.10
N TYR A 625 -11.49 0.22 -13.94
CA TYR A 625 -11.51 0.35 -15.39
C TYR A 625 -12.81 -0.24 -15.94
N VAL A 626 -13.51 0.53 -16.77
CA VAL A 626 -14.78 0.11 -17.41
C VAL A 626 -14.68 0.32 -18.91
N ASN A 627 -14.88 -0.74 -19.69
CA ASN A 627 -14.83 -0.67 -21.16
C ASN A 627 -16.15 -0.18 -21.78
N ASP A 628 -16.03 0.73 -22.76
CA ASP A 628 -17.10 1.20 -23.63
C ASP A 628 -16.76 0.78 -25.07
N ALA A 629 -17.20 -0.43 -25.41
CA ALA A 629 -16.89 -1.06 -26.70
C ALA A 629 -17.41 -0.24 -27.90
N PRO A 630 -18.67 0.25 -27.94
CA PRO A 630 -19.18 1.06 -29.04
C PRO A 630 -18.37 2.34 -29.30
N ARG A 631 -17.75 2.92 -28.27
CA ARG A 631 -16.93 4.13 -28.41
C ARG A 631 -15.42 3.88 -28.49
N GLY A 632 -14.97 2.63 -28.41
CA GLY A 632 -13.54 2.30 -28.46
C GLY A 632 -12.74 2.81 -27.26
N LYS A 633 -13.37 2.90 -26.08
CA LYS A 633 -12.81 3.56 -24.88
C LYS A 633 -12.75 2.63 -23.67
N VAL A 634 -11.85 2.95 -22.75
CA VAL A 634 -11.86 2.44 -21.38
C VAL A 634 -11.85 3.63 -20.43
N TYR A 635 -12.81 3.69 -19.52
CA TYR A 635 -12.92 4.75 -18.52
C TYR A 635 -12.17 4.34 -17.25
N GLU A 636 -11.22 5.15 -16.82
CA GLU A 636 -10.55 5.00 -15.53
C GLU A 636 -11.33 5.82 -14.48
N ILE A 637 -11.83 5.14 -13.45
CA ILE A 637 -12.71 5.67 -12.43
C ILE A 637 -11.97 5.73 -11.10
N ALA A 638 -11.96 6.91 -10.47
CA ALA A 638 -11.53 7.07 -9.10
C ALA A 638 -12.67 6.65 -8.15
N TYR A 639 -12.80 5.34 -7.89
CA TYR A 639 -13.91 4.79 -7.11
C TYR A 639 -13.92 5.26 -5.64
N ASN A 640 -12.78 5.69 -5.11
CA ASN A 640 -12.65 6.30 -3.78
C ASN A 640 -13.01 7.81 -3.75
N ASP A 641 -13.34 8.39 -4.90
CA ASP A 641 -13.65 9.81 -5.08
C ASP A 641 -14.98 9.96 -5.81
N ASN A 642 -16.05 9.41 -5.21
CA ASN A 642 -17.43 9.50 -5.68
C ASN A 642 -17.63 9.09 -7.15
N LEU A 643 -16.96 8.02 -7.60
CA LEU A 643 -16.98 7.55 -9.00
C LEU A 643 -16.54 8.60 -10.03
N ARG A 644 -15.70 9.57 -9.64
CA ARG A 644 -15.18 10.56 -10.58
C ARG A 644 -14.41 9.88 -11.70
N LEU A 645 -14.73 10.25 -12.94
CA LEU A 645 -13.92 9.89 -14.10
C LEU A 645 -12.52 10.51 -13.95
N ALA A 646 -11.51 9.69 -13.76
CA ALA A 646 -10.11 10.12 -13.61
C ALA A 646 -9.53 10.48 -14.97
N ARG A 647 -9.67 9.59 -15.96
CA ARG A 647 -9.31 9.80 -17.37
C ARG A 647 -10.03 8.83 -18.29
N THR A 648 -9.97 9.11 -19.59
CA THR A 648 -10.49 8.23 -20.65
C THR A 648 -9.31 7.72 -21.47
N LEU A 649 -9.17 6.40 -21.54
CA LEU A 649 -8.14 5.71 -22.31
C LEU A 649 -8.71 5.30 -23.67
N THR A 650 -7.94 5.54 -24.74
CA THR A 650 -8.33 5.13 -26.10
C THR A 650 -7.73 3.76 -26.39
N ALA A 651 -8.58 2.80 -26.77
CA ALA A 651 -8.15 1.40 -26.94
C ALA A 651 -7.59 1.08 -28.34
N ASP A 652 -7.79 1.97 -29.32
CA ASP A 652 -7.48 1.74 -30.74
C ASP A 652 -8.05 0.41 -31.30
N LEU A 653 -9.18 -0.04 -30.72
CA LEU A 653 -10.06 -1.15 -31.11
C LEU A 653 -11.41 -0.98 -30.38
N ALA A 654 -12.43 -1.81 -30.66
CA ALA A 654 -13.63 -1.87 -29.83
C ALA A 654 -13.41 -2.85 -28.66
N PRO A 655 -13.17 -2.39 -27.41
CA PRO A 655 -12.77 -3.27 -26.30
C PRO A 655 -13.96 -4.05 -25.78
N THR A 656 -14.39 -5.09 -26.50
CA THR A 656 -15.53 -5.94 -26.12
C THR A 656 -15.23 -6.85 -24.94
N HIS A 657 -13.96 -7.21 -24.75
CA HIS A 657 -13.48 -8.00 -23.62
C HIS A 657 -12.18 -7.39 -23.11
N MET A 658 -11.96 -7.45 -21.80
CA MET A 658 -10.71 -7.01 -21.19
C MET A 658 -10.37 -7.82 -19.95
N THR A 659 -9.08 -7.94 -19.65
CA THR A 659 -8.57 -8.39 -18.35
C THR A 659 -7.37 -7.54 -17.94
N GLU A 660 -7.17 -7.42 -16.63
CA GLU A 660 -6.02 -6.74 -16.04
C GLU A 660 -4.88 -7.73 -15.76
N THR A 661 -3.66 -7.20 -15.81
CA THR A 661 -2.40 -7.90 -15.54
C THR A 661 -1.41 -6.91 -14.91
N GLY A 662 -0.41 -7.40 -14.18
CA GLY A 662 0.67 -6.58 -13.62
C GLY A 662 0.42 -6.01 -12.22
N GLU A 663 -0.65 -6.43 -11.54
CA GLU A 663 -0.97 -6.05 -10.15
C GLU A 663 -1.36 -7.25 -9.27
#